data_AF-A0AAD5Z562-F1
#
_entry.id   AF-A0AAD5Z562-F1
#
_cell.length_a   1.000
_cell.length_b   1.000
_cell.length_c   1.000
_cell.angle_alpha   90.00
_cell.angle_beta   90.00
_cell.angle_gamma   90.00
#
_symmetry.space_group_name_H-M   'P 1'
#
loop_
_entity.id
_entity.type
_entity.pdbx_description
1 polymer ?
#
loop_
_entity_poly.entity_id
_entity_poly.type
_entity_poly.pdbx_seq_one_letter_code
_entity_poly.pdbx_strand_id
1 'polypeptide(L)'
;MAASTWRRLLRSTSFLYIFSSILLLGSVAFLFSYITFSPFSSVYPSSSSLDSSALGCWPDGEGSWSIGIFYGDSPLSLKPIEQWDLWRNGSAAWPVANPIVTCRSVSDIGVPSNFVADPFLFIQGETFYLFFETKNSITLQGDIGAAMSNDQGATWQQLGIVLDEEWHLSYPYVFTENNQIYMMPEGSRKGDLRLYRAIEFPLKWKLEKIIINKPLVDSFMIKHQGKYWIFGSDFSSPGARKNGELEIWYADSALGTWKPHKKNPIHNTDKSFGARNGGAPFLYQGHLYRPGQDCGGTYGRSVRLFKVNTLTTEEYEELEVPLGIEKPVKGINAWNGMRYHQLDVHQLPSGKWVAVMDGDRVPSGEVTLRKLKGYIAYAGAVVLVILLGVMLSMIKCVLPLSRCLPIAGKRSDVFQAERRLFLYYKLGSVFTHLSKIGSFFEGRVNPKSWIGRFVTVMIVLVAVVLTCFGTSFTYGGNGAAEPYMLKGHYSEFTILTMTYDARIWNLKMFLKHYSSCSSVREIVVVWNKGPPPEISELESQVPVRIRVEKKNSLNNRFNIDPLIKTRAVLELDDDIMMTCDDVERGFKVWRESPERIVGFYPRLAWGNPLRYHDEKYARSKGGYNMILTGAAFIDHEMAFSRYWSSKAKPGREMVEKLFNCEDVLLNFLYVNSSASRAVQYVKPAWAIDTSKFSGVAISQNTQAHYNARSECIQRFTELYGNLAGNKWSFSSRIDGWDI
;
A
#
# COMPACT_ATOMS: atom_id res chain seq x y z
N MET A 1 55.18 -12.80 -4.97
CA MET A 1 54.89 -12.90 -3.52
C MET A 1 53.39 -12.74 -3.17
N ALA A 2 52.61 -11.91 -3.87
CA ALA A 2 51.17 -11.78 -3.61
C ALA A 2 50.35 -13.08 -3.89
N ALA A 3 50.66 -13.83 -4.95
CA ALA A 3 49.90 -15.04 -5.29
C ALA A 3 50.03 -16.21 -4.26
N SER A 4 51.13 -16.28 -3.50
CA SER A 4 51.35 -17.33 -2.50
C SER A 4 50.72 -17.00 -1.14
N THR A 5 50.61 -15.72 -0.79
CA THR A 5 49.87 -15.25 0.39
C THR A 5 48.36 -15.43 0.21
N TRP A 6 47.82 -15.15 -0.98
CA TRP A 6 46.42 -15.42 -1.29
C TRP A 6 46.06 -16.91 -1.19
N ARG A 7 46.91 -17.81 -1.72
CA ARG A 7 46.71 -19.28 -1.59
C ARG A 7 46.79 -19.78 -0.15
N ARG A 8 47.60 -19.15 0.72
CA ARG A 8 47.66 -19.49 2.16
C ARG A 8 46.46 -18.94 2.94
N LEU A 9 45.94 -17.77 2.58
CA LEU A 9 44.74 -17.19 3.18
C LEU A 9 43.49 -18.03 2.87
N LEU A 10 43.34 -18.45 1.61
CA LEU A 10 42.24 -19.30 1.12
C LEU A 10 42.19 -20.70 1.78
N ARG A 11 43.29 -21.16 2.37
CA ARG A 11 43.41 -22.45 3.07
C ARG A 11 43.32 -22.34 4.60
N SER A 12 43.12 -21.14 5.14
CA SER A 12 42.94 -20.96 6.59
C SER A 12 41.59 -21.52 7.04
N THR A 13 41.57 -22.25 8.16
CA THR A 13 40.34 -22.75 8.79
C THR A 13 39.36 -21.63 9.12
N SER A 14 39.86 -20.46 9.52
CA SER A 14 39.05 -19.27 9.77
C SER A 14 38.38 -18.76 8.49
N PHE A 15 39.13 -18.71 7.40
CA PHE A 15 38.60 -18.26 6.10
C PHE A 15 37.53 -19.21 5.59
N LEU A 16 37.80 -20.53 5.61
CA LEU A 16 36.83 -21.54 5.18
C LEU A 16 35.55 -21.50 6.02
N TYR A 17 35.66 -21.35 7.35
CA TYR A 17 34.52 -21.23 8.25
C TYR A 17 33.67 -19.98 7.97
N ILE A 18 34.31 -18.81 7.82
CA ILE A 18 33.60 -17.56 7.53
C ILE A 18 32.94 -17.65 6.16
N PHE A 19 33.66 -18.13 5.14
CA PHE A 19 33.13 -18.30 3.79
C PHE A 19 31.95 -19.27 3.76
N SER A 20 32.03 -20.43 4.41
CA SER A 20 30.92 -21.38 4.49
C SER A 20 29.72 -20.80 5.24
N SER A 21 29.96 -20.02 6.29
CA SER A 21 28.89 -19.37 7.06
C SER A 21 28.18 -18.29 6.25
N ILE A 22 28.94 -17.49 5.48
CA ILE A 22 28.38 -16.50 4.55
C ILE A 22 27.56 -17.18 3.46
N LEU A 23 28.06 -18.27 2.87
CA LEU A 23 27.32 -19.02 1.85
C LEU A 23 26.02 -19.60 2.41
N LEU A 24 26.07 -20.19 3.62
CA LEU A 24 24.89 -20.74 4.28
C LEU A 24 23.84 -19.66 4.57
N LEU A 25 24.23 -18.59 5.29
CA LEU A 25 23.30 -17.51 5.66
C LEU A 25 22.83 -16.72 4.43
N GLY A 26 23.68 -16.54 3.42
CA GLY A 26 23.30 -15.94 2.14
C GLY A 26 22.27 -16.78 1.39
N SER A 27 22.43 -18.11 1.38
CA SER A 27 21.45 -19.04 0.78
C SER A 27 20.11 -19.00 1.55
N VAL A 28 20.17 -18.92 2.88
CA VAL A 28 18.98 -18.75 3.73
C VAL A 28 18.27 -17.44 3.44
N ALA A 29 19.00 -16.32 3.36
CA ALA A 29 18.44 -15.01 3.03
C ALA A 29 17.79 -15.01 1.64
N PHE A 30 18.45 -15.63 0.65
CA PHE A 30 17.91 -15.77 -0.71
C PHE A 30 16.63 -16.60 -0.72
N LEU A 31 16.64 -17.79 -0.12
CA LEU A 31 15.48 -18.66 -0.06
C LEU A 31 14.32 -18.01 0.72
N PHE A 32 14.62 -17.37 1.85
CA PHE A 32 13.63 -16.63 2.62
C PHE A 32 13.01 -15.50 1.81
N SER A 33 13.82 -14.74 1.07
CA SER A 33 13.33 -13.67 0.19
C SER A 33 12.43 -14.23 -0.90
N TYR A 34 12.84 -15.32 -1.55
CA TYR A 34 12.08 -15.96 -2.63
C TYR A 34 10.73 -16.55 -2.15
N ILE A 35 10.66 -17.00 -0.89
CA ILE A 35 9.43 -17.56 -0.29
C ILE A 35 8.51 -16.44 0.25
N THR A 36 9.10 -15.43 0.89
CA THR A 36 8.35 -14.42 1.67
C THR A 36 7.91 -13.26 0.78
N PHE A 37 8.72 -12.91 -0.21
CA PHE A 37 8.43 -11.86 -1.17
C PHE A 37 8.05 -12.50 -2.49
N SER A 38 7.04 -11.94 -3.16
CA SER A 38 6.60 -12.44 -4.45
C SER A 38 7.79 -12.46 -5.43
N PRO A 39 8.18 -13.64 -5.97
CA PRO A 39 9.26 -13.73 -6.94
C PRO A 39 8.87 -13.09 -8.27
N PHE A 40 7.57 -12.93 -8.48
CA PHE A 40 7.02 -12.02 -9.46
C PHE A 40 7.10 -10.65 -8.82
N SER A 41 8.11 -9.87 -9.20
CA SER A 41 8.13 -8.44 -8.85
C SER A 41 6.73 -7.89 -9.15
N SER A 42 6.15 -7.11 -8.23
CA SER A 42 5.11 -6.17 -8.66
C SER A 42 5.72 -5.52 -9.89
N VAL A 43 5.03 -5.60 -11.01
CA VAL A 43 5.56 -5.04 -12.25
C VAL A 43 5.49 -3.52 -12.07
N TYR A 44 6.41 -2.95 -11.29
CA TYR A 44 7.28 -1.92 -11.80
C TYR A 44 7.77 -2.46 -13.14
N PRO A 45 7.32 -1.92 -14.27
CA PRO A 45 7.64 -2.46 -15.58
C PRO A 45 9.13 -2.75 -15.68
N SER A 46 9.45 -4.03 -15.86
CA SER A 46 10.77 -4.54 -16.14
C SER A 46 11.29 -3.87 -17.41
N SER A 47 12.22 -2.92 -17.22
CA SER A 47 13.43 -2.61 -17.99
C SER A 47 13.44 -2.72 -19.53
N SER A 48 12.30 -2.76 -20.20
CA SER A 48 12.18 -2.80 -21.67
C SER A 48 11.55 -1.53 -22.27
N SER A 49 11.17 -0.57 -21.42
CA SER A 49 10.92 0.82 -21.81
C SER A 49 11.55 1.75 -20.77
N LEU A 50 12.74 2.26 -21.05
CA LEU A 50 13.15 3.55 -20.50
C LEU A 50 12.10 4.56 -20.98
N ASP A 51 11.18 5.00 -20.12
CA ASP A 51 10.64 6.37 -20.24
C ASP A 51 9.74 6.85 -19.09
N SER A 52 9.22 6.00 -18.19
CA SER A 52 8.37 6.52 -17.08
C SER A 52 8.44 5.77 -15.76
N SER A 53 8.92 4.52 -15.71
CA SER A 53 8.99 3.75 -14.46
C SER A 53 10.15 4.16 -13.54
N ALA A 54 11.16 4.86 -14.06
CA ALA A 54 12.33 5.30 -13.29
C ALA A 54 12.16 6.68 -12.61
N LEU A 55 11.08 7.41 -12.91
CA LEU A 55 10.96 8.82 -12.57
C LEU A 55 10.34 9.08 -11.18
N GLY A 56 9.83 8.09 -10.44
CA GLY A 56 9.13 8.40 -9.19
C GLY A 56 8.61 7.24 -8.36
N CYS A 57 7.88 7.59 -7.29
CA CYS A 57 7.34 6.71 -6.25
C CYS A 57 8.42 5.95 -5.47
N TRP A 58 9.62 6.52 -5.34
CA TRP A 58 10.69 5.90 -4.58
C TRP A 58 10.41 6.05 -3.09
N PRO A 59 10.58 4.98 -2.28
CA PRO A 59 10.44 5.09 -0.84
C PRO A 59 11.41 6.14 -0.28
N ASP A 60 10.87 7.17 0.35
CA ASP A 60 11.62 8.17 1.08
C ASP A 60 11.26 8.17 2.58
N GLY A 61 11.98 8.96 3.36
CA GLY A 61 11.73 9.08 4.80
C GLY A 61 10.50 9.94 5.14
N GLU A 62 9.81 10.50 4.17
CA GLU A 62 8.72 11.45 4.38
C GLU A 62 7.34 10.82 4.23
N GLY A 63 7.19 9.82 3.35
CA GLY A 63 5.97 9.03 3.24
C GLY A 63 5.64 8.59 1.81
N SER A 64 4.45 8.03 1.65
CA SER A 64 3.84 7.71 0.35
C SER A 64 2.53 8.48 0.16
N TRP A 65 2.59 9.81 0.35
CA TRP A 65 1.41 10.66 0.27
C TRP A 65 0.70 10.54 -1.07
N SER A 66 -0.62 10.47 -0.98
CA SER A 66 -1.55 10.41 -2.10
C SER A 66 -2.80 11.20 -1.75
N ILE A 67 -3.63 11.51 -2.75
CA ILE A 67 -4.81 12.36 -2.57
C ILE A 67 -6.07 11.54 -2.83
N GLY A 68 -7.04 11.65 -1.93
CA GLY A 68 -8.38 11.10 -2.08
C GLY A 68 -9.45 12.19 -2.16
N ILE A 69 -10.64 11.79 -2.60
CA ILE A 69 -11.83 12.65 -2.68
C ILE A 69 -13.02 12.04 -1.93
N PHE A 70 -13.82 12.91 -1.34
CA PHE A 70 -14.95 12.61 -0.48
C PHE A 70 -16.16 13.45 -0.86
N TYR A 71 -17.35 12.92 -0.61
CA TYR A 71 -18.63 13.56 -0.87
C TYR A 71 -19.56 13.42 0.32
N GLY A 72 -20.42 14.42 0.53
CA GLY A 72 -21.32 14.48 1.68
C GLY A 72 -22.55 15.33 1.42
N ASP A 73 -23.61 15.10 2.19
CA ASP A 73 -24.74 16.04 2.27
C ASP A 73 -24.39 17.29 3.11
N SER A 74 -23.32 17.20 3.92
CA SER A 74 -22.76 18.28 4.72
C SER A 74 -21.23 18.13 4.77
N PRO A 75 -20.46 19.17 5.14
CA PRO A 75 -19.01 19.07 5.30
C PRO A 75 -18.61 18.24 6.53
N LEU A 76 -19.58 17.86 7.37
CA LEU A 76 -19.40 17.04 8.58
C LEU A 76 -19.94 15.61 8.41
N SER A 77 -20.33 15.22 7.19
CA SER A 77 -20.85 13.89 6.86
C SER A 77 -20.27 13.39 5.54
N LEU A 78 -18.95 13.55 5.40
CA LEU A 78 -18.18 13.22 4.21
C LEU A 78 -17.84 11.73 4.18
N LYS A 79 -18.04 11.11 3.02
CA LYS A 79 -17.79 9.70 2.73
C LYS A 79 -16.92 9.56 1.49
N PRO A 80 -16.04 8.56 1.41
CA PRO A 80 -15.13 8.42 0.28
C PRO A 80 -15.88 8.07 -1.01
N ILE A 81 -15.26 8.35 -2.15
CA ILE A 81 -15.88 8.24 -3.50
C ILE A 81 -16.48 6.86 -3.80
N GLU A 82 -15.87 5.77 -3.30
CA GLU A 82 -16.36 4.41 -3.48
C GLU A 82 -17.75 4.15 -2.85
N GLN A 83 -18.21 4.99 -1.91
CA GLN A 83 -19.55 4.92 -1.33
C GLN A 83 -20.61 5.69 -2.12
N TRP A 84 -20.20 6.47 -3.12
CA TRP A 84 -21.10 7.33 -3.90
C TRP A 84 -21.48 6.74 -5.26
N ASP A 85 -21.06 5.50 -5.53
CA ASP A 85 -21.43 4.73 -6.72
C ASP A 85 -21.33 5.58 -8.00
N LEU A 86 -20.24 6.34 -8.14
CA LEU A 86 -19.94 7.05 -9.39
C LEU A 86 -19.50 6.03 -10.45
N TRP A 87 -20.50 5.41 -11.08
CA TRP A 87 -20.33 4.41 -12.13
C TRP A 87 -19.98 5.08 -13.45
N ARG A 88 -18.83 4.73 -14.03
CA ARG A 88 -18.44 5.18 -15.37
C ARG A 88 -18.14 3.97 -16.26
N ASN A 89 -19.10 3.58 -17.10
CA ASN A 89 -18.88 2.56 -18.12
C ASN A 89 -17.76 3.01 -19.07
N GLY A 90 -16.55 2.45 -18.93
CA GLY A 90 -15.43 2.66 -19.86
C GLY A 90 -14.05 2.78 -19.21
N SER A 91 -13.96 3.28 -17.97
CA SER A 91 -12.73 3.20 -17.17
C SER A 91 -12.66 1.82 -16.53
N ALA A 92 -11.53 1.13 -16.52
CA ALA A 92 -11.46 -0.23 -15.96
C ALA A 92 -11.61 -0.28 -14.41
N ALA A 93 -12.19 0.75 -13.78
CA ALA A 93 -12.31 0.97 -12.35
C ALA A 93 -13.79 1.06 -11.97
N TRP A 94 -14.29 0.05 -11.26
CA TRP A 94 -15.70 -0.05 -10.88
C TRP A 94 -15.86 -0.74 -9.52
N PRO A 95 -16.27 -0.01 -8.46
CA PRO A 95 -16.36 1.45 -8.39
C PRO A 95 -14.99 2.12 -8.46
N VAL A 96 -14.92 3.42 -8.78
CA VAL A 96 -13.71 4.21 -8.54
C VAL A 96 -13.46 4.26 -7.03
N ALA A 97 -12.20 4.07 -6.62
CA ALA A 97 -11.80 4.07 -5.23
C ALA A 97 -10.62 5.02 -5.00
N ASN A 98 -10.54 5.57 -3.79
CA ASN A 98 -9.39 6.35 -3.36
C ASN A 98 -8.11 5.50 -3.24
N PRO A 99 -6.92 6.10 -3.42
CA PRO A 99 -6.68 7.50 -3.76
C PRO A 99 -6.88 7.81 -5.26
N ILE A 100 -7.26 9.04 -5.59
CA ILE A 100 -7.52 9.50 -6.97
C ILE A 100 -6.28 10.07 -7.68
N VAL A 101 -5.30 10.57 -6.93
CA VAL A 101 -4.03 11.07 -7.46
C VAL A 101 -2.88 10.55 -6.60
N THR A 102 -1.82 10.11 -7.26
CA THR A 102 -0.62 9.55 -6.63
C THR A 102 0.64 10.08 -7.31
N CYS A 103 1.81 9.80 -6.74
CA CYS A 103 3.11 10.00 -7.42
C CYS A 103 3.15 9.39 -8.83
N ARG A 104 2.45 8.28 -9.06
CA ARG A 104 2.40 7.58 -10.35
C ARG A 104 1.65 8.41 -11.39
N SER A 105 0.54 9.04 -10.98
CA SER A 105 -0.25 9.91 -11.85
C SER A 105 0.64 10.99 -12.47
N VAL A 106 1.50 11.62 -11.67
CA VAL A 106 2.44 12.66 -12.09
C VAL A 106 3.61 12.09 -12.90
N SER A 107 4.18 10.97 -12.46
CA SER A 107 5.32 10.32 -13.14
C SER A 107 4.97 9.76 -14.52
N ASP A 108 3.72 9.34 -14.74
CA ASP A 108 3.24 8.82 -16.03
C ASP A 108 3.24 9.86 -17.15
N ILE A 109 3.17 11.16 -16.81
CA ILE A 109 3.28 12.25 -17.78
C ILE A 109 4.71 12.82 -17.90
N GLY A 110 5.71 12.13 -17.35
CA GLY A 110 7.13 12.50 -17.46
C GLY A 110 7.65 13.46 -16.38
N VAL A 111 6.85 13.78 -15.36
CA VAL A 111 7.26 14.65 -14.24
C VAL A 111 7.71 13.77 -13.07
N PRO A 112 8.99 13.81 -12.66
CA PRO A 112 9.48 12.96 -11.59
C PRO A 112 8.83 13.30 -10.24
N SER A 113 8.27 12.30 -9.54
CA SER A 113 7.54 12.55 -8.29
C SER A 113 7.63 11.38 -7.31
N ASN A 114 7.96 11.62 -6.03
CA ASN A 114 7.93 10.61 -4.97
C ASN A 114 6.57 10.52 -4.27
N PHE A 115 5.87 11.64 -4.11
CA PHE A 115 4.54 11.69 -3.52
C PHE A 115 3.76 12.92 -4.02
N VAL A 116 2.45 12.94 -3.70
CA VAL A 116 1.60 14.12 -3.85
C VAL A 116 0.88 14.41 -2.54
N ALA A 117 0.84 15.67 -2.11
CA ALA A 117 0.27 16.10 -0.83
C ALA A 117 -0.38 17.48 -0.93
N ASP A 118 -0.94 17.98 0.17
CA ASP A 118 -1.53 19.33 0.25
C ASP A 118 -2.55 19.68 -0.86
N PRO A 119 -3.58 18.85 -1.08
CA PRO A 119 -4.57 19.12 -2.11
C PRO A 119 -5.41 20.36 -1.83
N PHE A 120 -5.59 21.19 -2.85
CA PHE A 120 -6.56 22.27 -2.92
C PHE A 120 -7.43 22.14 -4.17
N LEU A 121 -8.73 22.13 -3.97
CA LEU A 121 -9.73 22.03 -5.02
C LEU A 121 -10.18 23.43 -5.44
N PHE A 122 -10.31 23.65 -6.74
CA PHE A 122 -10.90 24.84 -7.31
C PHE A 122 -11.96 24.43 -8.33
N ILE A 123 -13.21 24.84 -8.10
CA ILE A 123 -14.36 24.42 -8.91
C ILE A 123 -14.77 25.57 -9.82
N GLN A 124 -14.75 25.33 -11.13
CA GLN A 124 -15.21 26.30 -12.14
C GLN A 124 -16.26 25.64 -13.04
N GLY A 125 -17.53 25.97 -12.79
CA GLY A 125 -18.65 25.29 -13.45
C GLY A 125 -18.73 23.83 -13.01
N GLU A 126 -18.64 22.91 -13.97
CA GLU A 126 -18.60 21.46 -13.72
C GLU A 126 -17.18 20.89 -13.66
N THR A 127 -16.17 21.70 -13.97
CA THR A 127 -14.77 21.27 -13.99
C THR A 127 -14.13 21.46 -12.62
N PHE A 128 -13.47 20.42 -12.15
CA PHE A 128 -12.67 20.44 -10.93
C PHE A 128 -11.20 20.59 -11.32
N TYR A 129 -10.53 21.56 -10.73
CA TYR A 129 -9.08 21.70 -10.79
C TYR A 129 -8.52 21.35 -9.41
N LEU A 130 -7.51 20.50 -9.36
CA LEU A 130 -6.83 20.09 -8.15
C LEU A 130 -5.38 20.57 -8.23
N PHE A 131 -4.99 21.43 -7.29
CA PHE A 131 -3.61 21.86 -7.09
C PHE A 131 -3.03 21.09 -5.91
N PHE A 132 -1.77 20.70 -5.99
CA PHE A 132 -1.13 19.87 -4.96
C PHE A 132 0.39 20.06 -4.95
N GLU A 133 1.01 19.80 -3.81
CA GLU A 133 2.45 19.59 -3.72
C GLU A 133 2.80 18.31 -4.46
N THR A 134 3.84 18.35 -5.30
CA THR A 134 4.50 17.15 -5.81
C THR A 134 5.99 17.22 -5.52
N LYS A 135 6.50 16.18 -4.85
CA LYS A 135 7.92 16.15 -4.50
C LYS A 135 8.75 15.50 -5.58
N ASN A 136 9.60 16.28 -6.23
CA ASN A 136 10.50 15.83 -7.26
C ASN A 136 11.45 14.74 -6.73
N SER A 137 11.48 13.59 -7.39
CA SER A 137 12.27 12.43 -6.94
C SER A 137 13.78 12.59 -7.13
N ILE A 138 14.21 13.54 -7.97
CA ILE A 138 15.60 13.83 -8.31
C ILE A 138 16.15 14.95 -7.44
N THR A 139 15.46 16.08 -7.39
CA THR A 139 15.91 17.27 -6.63
C THR A 139 15.50 17.23 -5.16
N LEU A 140 14.54 16.36 -4.80
CA LEU A 140 13.90 16.29 -3.47
C LEU A 140 13.23 17.61 -3.05
N GLN A 141 12.92 18.47 -4.02
CA GLN A 141 12.16 19.71 -3.85
C GLN A 141 10.66 19.44 -4.06
N GLY A 142 9.81 20.22 -3.39
CA GLY A 142 8.37 20.25 -3.63
C GLY A 142 8.05 21.35 -4.62
N ASP A 143 7.27 21.03 -5.64
CA ASP A 143 6.78 21.94 -6.67
C ASP A 143 5.25 21.87 -6.69
N ILE A 144 4.57 22.85 -7.31
CA ILE A 144 3.10 22.82 -7.39
C ILE A 144 2.66 22.18 -8.70
N GLY A 145 1.99 21.03 -8.59
CA GLY A 145 1.32 20.35 -9.69
C GLY A 145 -0.15 20.72 -9.81
N ALA A 146 -0.74 20.46 -10.98
CA ALA A 146 -2.18 20.56 -11.18
C ALA A 146 -2.76 19.36 -11.96
N ALA A 147 -4.01 19.04 -11.67
CA ALA A 147 -4.82 18.08 -12.42
C ALA A 147 -6.24 18.62 -12.63
N MET A 148 -6.93 18.14 -13.66
CA MET A 148 -8.33 18.51 -13.93
C MET A 148 -9.22 17.29 -14.05
N SER A 149 -10.47 17.43 -13.62
CA SER A 149 -11.54 16.44 -13.76
C SER A 149 -12.79 17.10 -14.33
N ASN A 150 -13.43 16.43 -15.30
CA ASN A 150 -14.70 16.85 -15.91
C ASN A 150 -15.85 15.89 -15.57
N ASP A 151 -15.65 15.04 -14.56
CA ASP A 151 -16.57 13.96 -14.21
C ASP A 151 -16.74 13.81 -12.71
N GLN A 152 -16.77 14.94 -11.99
CA GLN A 152 -16.93 14.98 -10.54
C GLN A 152 -15.83 14.15 -9.86
N GLY A 153 -14.58 14.39 -10.21
CA GLY A 153 -13.40 13.80 -9.56
C GLY A 153 -13.26 12.28 -9.72
N ALA A 154 -14.00 11.64 -10.62
CA ALA A 154 -13.87 10.22 -10.91
C ALA A 154 -12.61 9.92 -11.74
N THR A 155 -12.27 10.80 -12.68
CA THR A 155 -11.04 10.73 -13.47
C THR A 155 -10.30 12.06 -13.49
N TRP A 156 -8.96 11.97 -13.58
CA TRP A 156 -8.06 13.11 -13.44
C TRP A 156 -7.03 13.14 -14.56
N GLN A 157 -7.09 14.17 -15.39
CA GLN A 157 -6.06 14.50 -16.36
C GLN A 157 -4.99 15.35 -15.67
N GLN A 158 -3.75 14.87 -15.68
CA GLN A 158 -2.61 15.62 -15.14
C GLN A 158 -2.22 16.75 -16.10
N LEU A 159 -1.97 17.93 -15.55
CA LEU A 159 -1.61 19.14 -16.29
C LEU A 159 -0.11 19.49 -16.19
N GLY A 160 0.61 18.84 -15.26
CA GLY A 160 2.03 19.06 -15.02
C GLY A 160 2.30 20.06 -13.90
N ILE A 161 3.53 20.58 -13.86
CA ILE A 161 3.96 21.60 -12.91
C ILE A 161 3.43 22.97 -13.36
N VAL A 162 2.75 23.67 -12.46
CA VAL A 162 2.17 25.00 -12.72
C VAL A 162 2.91 26.12 -11.98
N LEU A 163 3.67 25.79 -10.94
CA LEU A 163 4.57 26.72 -10.26
C LEU A 163 5.81 25.98 -9.77
N ASP A 164 6.97 26.49 -10.19
CA ASP A 164 8.31 26.01 -9.86
C ASP A 164 9.17 27.21 -9.48
N GLU A 165 9.91 27.10 -8.39
CA GLU A 165 10.78 28.13 -7.83
C GLU A 165 12.09 27.47 -7.35
N GLU A 166 13.12 28.25 -7.04
CA GLU A 166 14.41 27.72 -6.56
C GLU A 166 14.36 27.11 -5.13
N TRP A 167 13.19 27.10 -4.50
CA TRP A 167 12.96 26.59 -3.16
C TRP A 167 11.72 25.72 -3.11
N HIS A 168 11.61 24.93 -2.04
CA HIS A 168 10.48 24.02 -1.81
C HIS A 168 9.16 24.79 -1.65
N LEU A 169 8.17 24.40 -2.45
CA LEU A 169 6.79 24.88 -2.42
C LEU A 169 5.85 23.76 -1.96
N SER A 170 4.85 24.11 -1.16
CA SER A 170 3.76 23.22 -0.74
C SER A 170 2.47 24.04 -0.54
N TYR A 171 1.41 23.44 0.01
CA TYR A 171 0.19 24.14 0.42
C TYR A 171 -0.38 25.18 -0.59
N PRO A 172 -0.70 24.80 -1.85
CA PRO A 172 -1.10 25.75 -2.89
C PRO A 172 -2.52 26.30 -2.72
N TYR A 173 -2.74 27.19 -1.74
CA TYR A 173 -4.07 27.77 -1.49
C TYR A 173 -4.53 28.63 -2.68
N VAL A 174 -5.57 28.19 -3.40
CA VAL A 174 -6.13 28.90 -4.58
C VAL A 174 -7.49 29.51 -4.26
N PHE A 175 -7.68 30.77 -4.64
CA PHE A 175 -8.93 31.50 -4.39
C PHE A 175 -9.21 32.57 -5.46
N THR A 176 -10.46 33.05 -5.51
CA THR A 176 -10.87 34.14 -6.40
C THR A 176 -11.04 35.44 -5.60
N GLU A 177 -10.50 36.54 -6.13
CA GLU A 177 -10.69 37.89 -5.60
C GLU A 177 -10.78 38.88 -6.76
N ASN A 178 -11.79 39.76 -6.77
CA ASN A 178 -12.02 40.75 -7.84
C ASN A 178 -11.96 40.18 -9.27
N ASN A 179 -12.62 39.02 -9.49
CA ASN A 179 -12.62 38.28 -10.76
C ASN A 179 -11.22 37.86 -11.27
N GLN A 180 -10.23 37.80 -10.39
CA GLN A 180 -8.91 37.25 -10.66
C GLN A 180 -8.68 36.02 -9.79
N ILE A 181 -7.90 35.07 -10.30
CA ILE A 181 -7.55 33.85 -9.56
C ILE A 181 -6.14 34.01 -9.02
N TYR A 182 -5.98 33.73 -7.72
CA TYR A 182 -4.72 33.83 -7.02
C TYR A 182 -4.34 32.50 -6.38
N MET A 183 -3.03 32.27 -6.24
CA MET A 183 -2.43 31.17 -5.50
C MET A 183 -1.48 31.72 -4.44
N MET A 184 -1.59 31.20 -3.21
CA MET A 184 -0.76 31.54 -2.07
C MET A 184 -0.10 30.27 -1.52
N PRO A 185 1.00 29.80 -2.15
CA PRO A 185 1.68 28.59 -1.72
C PRO A 185 2.48 28.82 -0.43
N GLU A 186 2.73 27.75 0.31
CA GLU A 186 3.77 27.73 1.34
C GLU A 186 5.14 27.71 0.65
N GLY A 187 6.01 28.63 1.06
CA GLY A 187 7.38 28.77 0.54
C GLY A 187 8.31 29.33 1.61
N SER A 188 8.11 28.91 2.87
CA SER A 188 8.70 29.53 4.06
C SER A 188 10.23 29.63 4.02
N ARG A 189 10.90 28.73 3.29
CA ARG A 189 12.36 28.77 3.05
C ARG A 189 12.82 30.07 2.39
N LYS A 190 11.96 30.73 1.62
CA LYS A 190 12.27 32.00 0.97
C LYS A 190 12.31 33.19 1.94
N GLY A 191 11.59 33.10 3.06
CA GLY A 191 11.54 34.10 4.12
C GLY A 191 10.32 35.02 4.10
N ASP A 192 9.44 34.92 3.10
CA ASP A 192 8.29 35.79 2.89
C ASP A 192 7.05 35.01 2.43
N LEU A 193 5.86 35.56 2.66
CA LEU A 193 4.59 35.03 2.15
C LEU A 193 4.22 35.74 0.84
N ARG A 194 4.03 34.96 -0.22
CA ARG A 194 3.86 35.43 -1.59
C ARG A 194 2.48 35.11 -2.15
N LEU A 195 1.99 36.00 -2.99
CA LEU A 195 0.75 35.82 -3.73
C LEU A 195 1.03 35.88 -5.23
N TYR A 196 0.60 34.83 -5.94
CA TYR A 196 0.72 34.68 -7.38
C TYR A 196 -0.65 34.86 -8.04
N ARG A 197 -0.71 35.54 -9.17
CA ARG A 197 -1.92 35.72 -9.97
C ARG A 197 -1.86 34.85 -11.22
N ALA A 198 -2.97 34.20 -11.56
CA ALA A 198 -3.09 33.46 -12.80
C ALA A 198 -3.07 34.43 -14.00
N ILE A 199 -2.19 34.16 -14.96
CA ILE A 199 -2.15 34.85 -16.25
C ILE A 199 -2.84 33.99 -17.32
N GLU A 200 -2.68 32.67 -17.22
CA GLU A 200 -3.34 31.67 -18.07
C GLU A 200 -3.75 30.52 -17.17
N PHE A 201 -4.98 30.56 -16.67
CA PHE A 201 -5.45 29.56 -15.71
C PHE A 201 -5.69 28.20 -16.40
N PRO A 202 -5.26 27.07 -15.80
CA PRO A 202 -4.56 26.91 -14.52
C PRO A 202 -3.01 26.86 -14.61
N LEU A 203 -2.43 27.06 -15.80
CA LEU A 203 -1.06 26.68 -16.11
C LEU A 203 0.02 27.74 -15.82
N LYS A 204 -0.29 29.04 -15.94
CA LYS A 204 0.73 30.11 -15.80
C LYS A 204 0.36 31.09 -14.71
N TRP A 205 1.32 31.32 -13.82
CA TRP A 205 1.21 32.18 -12.66
C TRP A 205 2.32 33.21 -12.65
N LYS A 206 2.04 34.41 -12.13
CA LYS A 206 3.02 35.49 -11.96
C LYS A 206 2.97 35.98 -10.53
N LEU A 207 4.14 36.21 -9.91
CA LEU A 207 4.22 36.88 -8.62
C LEU A 207 3.54 38.25 -8.70
N GLU A 208 2.47 38.43 -7.92
CA GLU A 208 1.72 39.68 -7.84
C GLU A 208 2.22 40.53 -6.69
N LYS A 209 2.38 39.93 -5.50
CA LYS A 209 2.72 40.68 -4.28
C LYS A 209 3.40 39.80 -3.23
N ILE A 210 4.35 40.38 -2.51
CA ILE A 210 4.78 39.88 -1.20
C ILE A 210 3.84 40.47 -0.15
N ILE A 211 3.00 39.64 0.46
CA ILE A 211 1.92 40.11 1.33
C ILE A 211 2.34 40.26 2.79
N ILE A 212 3.26 39.41 3.27
CA ILE A 212 3.84 39.49 4.61
C ILE A 212 5.33 39.12 4.52
N ASN A 213 6.22 39.94 5.07
CA ASN A 213 7.66 39.68 5.10
C ASN A 213 8.04 38.79 6.31
N LYS A 214 7.45 37.59 6.36
CA LYS A 214 7.72 36.55 7.36
C LYS A 214 7.62 35.16 6.70
N PRO A 215 8.35 34.14 7.21
CA PRO A 215 8.33 32.77 6.69
C PRO A 215 7.10 31.99 7.20
N LEU A 216 5.90 32.46 6.87
CA LEU A 216 4.66 31.80 7.32
C LEU A 216 4.47 30.45 6.61
N VAL A 217 4.17 29.43 7.41
CA VAL A 217 3.91 28.05 6.99
C VAL A 217 2.40 27.82 6.92
N ASP A 218 1.94 27.10 5.89
CA ASP A 218 0.56 26.66 5.66
C ASP A 218 -0.46 27.78 5.81
N SER A 219 -0.24 28.85 5.05
CA SER A 219 -1.07 30.04 5.15
C SER A 219 -2.33 29.94 4.31
N PHE A 220 -3.45 30.42 4.83
CA PHE A 220 -4.68 30.65 4.04
C PHE A 220 -5.20 32.07 4.26
N MET A 221 -6.03 32.55 3.33
CA MET A 221 -6.73 33.83 3.42
C MET A 221 -8.24 33.62 3.42
N ILE A 222 -8.99 34.35 4.25
CA ILE A 222 -10.46 34.31 4.20
C ILE A 222 -11.07 35.67 4.48
N LYS A 223 -12.14 35.99 3.74
CA LYS A 223 -13.00 37.13 4.03
C LYS A 223 -14.07 36.73 5.03
N HIS A 224 -14.05 37.34 6.22
CA HIS A 224 -15.01 37.06 7.28
C HIS A 224 -15.42 38.35 7.98
N GLN A 225 -16.72 38.57 8.14
CA GLN A 225 -17.31 39.75 8.80
C GLN A 225 -16.74 41.09 8.30
N GLY A 226 -16.57 41.23 6.99
CA GLY A 226 -16.15 42.48 6.35
C GLY A 226 -14.64 42.77 6.38
N LYS A 227 -13.81 41.88 6.95
CA LYS A 227 -12.34 41.96 6.91
C LYS A 227 -11.72 40.74 6.23
N TYR A 228 -10.48 40.89 5.79
CA TYR A 228 -9.65 39.81 5.30
C TYR A 228 -8.74 39.34 6.43
N TRP A 229 -8.59 38.03 6.57
CA TRP A 229 -7.81 37.38 7.61
C TRP A 229 -6.81 36.42 6.97
N ILE A 230 -5.57 36.41 7.46
CA ILE A 230 -4.57 35.39 7.16
C ILE A 230 -4.26 34.63 8.42
N PHE A 231 -4.21 33.31 8.31
CA PHE A 231 -3.76 32.40 9.34
C PHE A 231 -2.51 31.70 8.83
N GLY A 232 -1.49 31.53 9.67
CA GLY A 232 -0.28 30.79 9.31
C GLY A 232 0.65 30.62 10.53
N SER A 233 1.65 29.76 10.42
CA SER A 233 2.59 29.49 11.53
C SER A 233 3.98 30.08 11.26
N ASP A 234 4.67 30.64 12.27
CA ASP A 234 6.03 31.17 12.14
C ASP A 234 7.02 30.38 13.03
N PHE A 235 7.61 29.32 12.47
CA PHE A 235 8.57 28.51 13.22
C PHE A 235 9.96 29.16 13.40
N SER A 236 10.16 30.38 12.87
CA SER A 236 11.45 31.07 12.94
C SER A 236 11.61 31.92 14.21
N SER A 237 10.51 32.24 14.89
CA SER A 237 10.52 33.11 16.06
C SER A 237 11.16 32.43 17.29
N PRO A 238 12.00 33.13 18.07
CA PRO A 238 12.57 32.58 19.31
C PRO A 238 11.48 32.11 20.28
N GLY A 239 11.52 30.85 20.68
CA GLY A 239 10.51 30.24 21.57
C GLY A 239 9.29 29.66 20.84
N ALA A 240 9.24 29.73 19.51
CA ALA A 240 8.21 29.07 18.70
C ALA A 240 8.28 27.54 18.87
N ARG A 241 7.15 26.90 19.16
CA ARG A 241 7.02 25.45 19.13
C ARG A 241 6.68 25.01 17.71
N LYS A 242 7.61 24.32 17.05
CA LYS A 242 7.40 23.78 15.69
C LYS A 242 6.10 22.95 15.63
N ASN A 243 5.25 23.25 14.64
CA ASN A 243 3.89 22.70 14.45
C ASN A 243 2.87 23.00 15.58
N GLY A 244 3.24 23.79 16.60
CA GLY A 244 2.38 24.17 17.72
C GLY A 244 2.01 25.66 17.74
N GLU A 245 2.46 26.43 16.75
CA GLU A 245 2.25 27.88 16.66
C GLU A 245 1.18 28.26 15.63
N LEU A 246 0.41 29.31 15.92
CA LEU A 246 -0.52 29.94 14.98
C LEU A 246 -0.47 31.47 15.16
N GLU A 247 -0.30 32.20 14.06
CA GLU A 247 -0.46 33.66 13.97
C GLU A 247 -1.67 34.01 13.10
N ILE A 248 -2.35 35.11 13.46
CA ILE A 248 -3.43 35.71 12.67
C ILE A 248 -3.06 37.12 12.25
N TRP A 249 -3.41 37.49 11.02
CA TRP A 249 -3.21 38.82 10.46
C TRP A 249 -4.51 39.31 9.84
N TYR A 250 -4.74 40.62 9.80
CA TYR A 250 -5.95 41.18 9.20
C TYR A 250 -5.67 42.40 8.31
N ALA A 251 -6.54 42.61 7.33
CA ALA A 251 -6.50 43.73 6.40
C ALA A 251 -7.91 44.13 5.93
N ASP A 252 -8.02 45.33 5.37
CA ASP A 252 -9.28 45.82 4.77
C ASP A 252 -9.46 45.36 3.31
N SER A 253 -8.42 44.83 2.68
CA SER A 253 -8.46 44.20 1.35
C SER A 253 -7.41 43.10 1.22
N ALA A 254 -7.63 42.12 0.33
CA ALA A 254 -6.70 41.01 0.10
C ALA A 254 -5.28 41.46 -0.29
N LEU A 255 -5.19 42.52 -1.09
CA LEU A 255 -3.94 43.12 -1.57
C LEU A 255 -3.52 44.34 -0.73
N GLY A 256 -4.13 44.53 0.44
CA GLY A 256 -3.88 45.68 1.32
C GLY A 256 -2.59 45.56 2.14
N THR A 257 -2.55 46.32 3.22
CA THR A 257 -1.51 46.24 4.25
C THR A 257 -2.01 45.37 5.39
N TRP A 258 -1.27 44.29 5.68
CA TRP A 258 -1.61 43.33 6.72
C TRP A 258 -1.10 43.78 8.09
N LYS A 259 -1.97 43.73 9.10
CA LYS A 259 -1.66 44.05 10.49
C LYS A 259 -1.71 42.77 11.33
N PRO A 260 -0.75 42.57 12.27
CA PRO A 260 -0.80 41.40 13.15
C PRO A 260 -1.99 41.52 14.09
N HIS A 261 -2.61 40.38 14.40
CA HIS A 261 -3.61 40.30 15.46
C HIS A 261 -2.93 40.56 16.82
N LYS A 262 -3.62 41.28 17.72
CA LYS A 262 -3.04 41.72 19.00
C LYS A 262 -2.59 40.57 19.92
N LYS A 263 -3.24 39.41 19.79
CA LYS A 263 -2.93 38.19 20.54
C LYS A 263 -1.87 37.29 19.87
N ASN A 264 -1.18 37.72 18.82
CA ASN A 264 -0.14 36.89 18.21
C ASN A 264 1.04 36.61 19.17
N PRO A 265 1.59 35.39 19.18
CA PRO A 265 1.04 34.19 18.55
C PRO A 265 -0.23 33.72 19.29
N ILE A 266 -1.28 33.44 18.52
CA ILE A 266 -2.59 32.99 19.03
C ILE A 266 -2.45 31.69 19.81
N HIS A 267 -1.65 30.78 19.27
CA HIS A 267 -1.27 29.53 19.90
C HIS A 267 0.24 29.39 19.85
N ASN A 268 0.82 28.82 20.92
CA ASN A 268 2.20 28.32 20.95
C ASN A 268 2.25 27.12 21.93
N THR A 269 1.65 26.01 21.50
CA THR A 269 1.28 24.86 22.33
C THR A 269 1.94 23.55 21.84
N ASP A 270 1.49 22.41 22.34
CA ASP A 270 1.94 21.11 21.84
C ASP A 270 1.52 20.90 20.37
N LYS A 271 2.39 20.27 19.59
CA LYS A 271 2.18 19.98 18.17
C LYS A 271 0.99 19.06 17.87
N SER A 272 0.41 18.40 18.88
CA SER A 272 -0.82 17.62 18.75
C SER A 272 -2.10 18.44 18.78
N PHE A 273 -2.02 19.72 19.17
CA PHE A 273 -3.20 20.56 19.34
C PHE A 273 -3.96 20.83 18.05
N GLY A 274 -3.29 20.96 16.90
CA GLY A 274 -3.93 21.43 15.65
C GLY A 274 -3.71 22.92 15.35
N ALA A 275 -2.64 23.52 15.87
CA ALA A 275 -2.33 24.93 15.65
C ALA A 275 -1.93 25.23 14.20
N ARG A 276 -1.02 24.42 13.62
CA ARG A 276 -0.67 24.49 12.19
C ARG A 276 -1.92 24.19 11.35
N ASN A 277 -2.20 24.99 10.32
CA ASN A 277 -3.38 24.80 9.48
C ASN A 277 -3.27 23.51 8.68
N GLY A 278 -4.39 22.83 8.47
CA GLY A 278 -4.46 21.56 7.72
C GLY A 278 -5.44 21.63 6.56
N GLY A 279 -5.46 22.74 5.83
CA GLY A 279 -6.37 22.95 4.71
C GLY A 279 -7.06 24.30 4.66
N ALA A 280 -7.90 24.49 3.63
CA ALA A 280 -8.68 25.71 3.51
C ALA A 280 -9.74 25.80 4.62
N PRO A 281 -10.02 27.00 5.13
CA PRO A 281 -11.19 27.22 5.97
C PRO A 281 -12.47 27.14 5.12
N PHE A 282 -13.60 26.82 5.76
CA PHE A 282 -14.90 26.83 5.09
C PHE A 282 -15.99 27.42 5.97
N LEU A 283 -17.04 27.94 5.33
CA LEU A 283 -18.23 28.44 6.01
C LEU A 283 -19.33 27.38 5.95
N TYR A 284 -19.90 27.03 7.10
CA TYR A 284 -21.05 26.14 7.18
C TYR A 284 -22.06 26.69 8.18
N GLN A 285 -23.32 26.82 7.74
CA GLN A 285 -24.41 27.40 8.55
C GLN A 285 -24.01 28.74 9.20
N GLY A 286 -23.34 29.62 8.44
CA GLY A 286 -22.91 30.95 8.91
C GLY A 286 -21.69 30.97 9.84
N HIS A 287 -21.12 29.81 10.20
CA HIS A 287 -19.96 29.72 11.06
C HIS A 287 -18.71 29.36 10.29
N LEU A 288 -17.56 29.87 10.74
CA LEU A 288 -16.25 29.59 10.18
C LEU A 288 -15.66 28.31 10.80
N TYR A 289 -15.15 27.42 9.96
CA TYR A 289 -14.45 26.22 10.36
C TYR A 289 -13.02 26.23 9.84
N ARG A 290 -12.07 25.82 10.68
CA ARG A 290 -10.64 25.76 10.39
C ARG A 290 -10.13 24.32 10.56
N PRO A 291 -9.62 23.69 9.50
CA PRO A 291 -8.84 22.46 9.61
C PRO A 291 -7.46 22.74 10.23
N GLY A 292 -7.01 21.88 11.15
CA GLY A 292 -5.70 21.96 11.81
C GLY A 292 -4.97 20.62 11.85
N GLN A 293 -3.64 20.64 11.80
CA GLN A 293 -2.81 19.43 11.77
C GLN A 293 -2.43 18.94 13.17
N ASP A 294 -2.83 17.72 13.52
CA ASP A 294 -2.24 17.00 14.65
C ASP A 294 -0.90 16.39 14.20
N CYS A 295 0.20 16.92 14.73
CA CYS A 295 1.56 16.42 14.53
C CYS A 295 2.12 15.69 15.77
N GLY A 296 1.25 15.24 16.68
CA GLY A 296 1.60 14.47 17.87
C GLY A 296 2.12 13.08 17.52
N GLY A 297 3.24 12.67 18.12
CA GLY A 297 3.88 11.38 17.84
C GLY A 297 4.59 11.29 16.48
N THR A 298 3.90 11.59 15.38
CA THR A 298 4.42 11.63 14.01
C THR A 298 3.93 12.87 13.26
N TYR A 299 4.68 13.33 12.27
CA TYR A 299 4.25 14.44 11.40
C TYR A 299 3.01 14.04 10.60
N GLY A 300 2.00 14.91 10.60
CA GLY A 300 0.75 14.73 9.83
C GLY A 300 -0.10 13.54 10.29
N ARG A 301 -0.19 13.32 11.61
CA ARG A 301 -0.92 12.16 12.17
C ARG A 301 -2.39 12.15 11.78
N SER A 302 -3.06 13.30 11.86
CA SER A 302 -4.47 13.45 11.50
C SER A 302 -4.85 14.93 11.36
N VAL A 303 -5.98 15.19 10.70
CA VAL A 303 -6.66 16.48 10.71
C VAL A 303 -7.60 16.58 11.92
N ARG A 304 -7.61 17.75 12.56
CA ARG A 304 -8.60 18.21 13.55
C ARG A 304 -9.43 19.33 12.95
N LEU A 305 -10.67 19.48 13.41
CA LEU A 305 -11.57 20.52 12.92
C LEU A 305 -11.96 21.45 14.06
N PHE A 306 -11.87 22.76 13.82
CA PHE A 306 -12.21 23.78 14.80
C PHE A 306 -13.32 24.67 14.28
N LYS A 307 -14.38 24.84 15.06
CA LYS A 307 -15.40 25.87 14.85
C LYS A 307 -14.91 27.17 15.48
N VAL A 308 -14.74 28.22 14.68
CA VAL A 308 -14.35 29.54 15.17
C VAL A 308 -15.59 30.23 15.76
N ASN A 309 -15.55 30.50 17.07
CA ASN A 309 -16.64 31.16 17.80
C ASN A 309 -16.49 32.68 17.73
N THR A 310 -15.26 33.17 17.88
CA THR A 310 -14.95 34.60 17.93
C THR A 310 -13.75 34.89 17.03
N LEU A 311 -13.90 35.86 16.12
CA LEU A 311 -12.81 36.37 15.29
C LEU A 311 -12.97 37.89 15.13
N THR A 312 -12.23 38.64 15.94
CA THR A 312 -12.16 40.11 15.88
C THR A 312 -10.70 40.55 15.81
N THR A 313 -10.41 41.85 15.79
CA THR A 313 -9.01 42.33 15.77
C THR A 313 -8.32 42.20 17.13
N GLU A 314 -9.09 41.96 18.19
CA GLU A 314 -8.63 41.91 19.58
C GLU A 314 -8.76 40.52 20.21
N GLU A 315 -9.70 39.70 19.72
CA GLU A 315 -10.06 38.40 20.31
C GLU A 315 -10.23 37.31 19.25
N TYR A 316 -9.73 36.12 19.59
CA TYR A 316 -9.88 34.89 18.83
C TYR A 316 -10.24 33.75 19.77
N GLU A 317 -11.25 32.96 19.39
CA GLU A 317 -11.64 31.74 20.09
C GLU A 317 -12.15 30.70 19.10
N GLU A 318 -11.68 29.46 19.25
CA GLU A 318 -12.12 28.31 18.47
C GLU A 318 -12.37 27.11 19.38
N LEU A 319 -13.27 26.21 18.96
CA LEU A 319 -13.63 24.99 19.67
C LEU A 319 -13.48 23.78 18.75
N GLU A 320 -12.80 22.74 19.21
CA GLU A 320 -12.68 21.48 18.47
C GLU A 320 -14.06 20.82 18.29
N VAL A 321 -14.32 20.34 17.08
CA VAL A 321 -15.55 19.64 16.70
C VAL A 321 -15.20 18.36 15.93
N PRO A 322 -16.12 17.38 15.83
CA PRO A 322 -15.87 16.18 15.04
C PRO A 322 -15.61 16.51 13.56
N LEU A 323 -14.58 15.88 12.98
CA LEU A 323 -14.18 16.04 11.57
C LEU A 323 -15.27 15.57 10.59
N GLY A 324 -16.09 14.58 10.98
CA GLY A 324 -17.13 14.05 10.10
C GLY A 324 -16.64 13.10 9.01
N ILE A 325 -15.39 12.63 9.10
CA ILE A 325 -14.78 11.61 8.23
C ILE A 325 -14.41 10.41 9.11
N GLU A 326 -14.85 9.22 8.72
CA GLU A 326 -14.54 7.98 9.44
C GLU A 326 -13.05 7.62 9.29
N LYS A 327 -12.44 7.16 10.39
CA LYS A 327 -11.04 6.71 10.35
C LYS A 327 -10.95 5.37 9.61
N PRO A 328 -9.96 5.19 8.72
CA PRO A 328 -9.76 3.91 8.04
C PRO A 328 -9.49 2.78 9.03
N VAL A 329 -10.25 1.69 8.90
CA VAL A 329 -10.19 0.52 9.78
C VAL A 329 -9.09 -0.47 9.38
N LYS A 330 -8.56 -0.38 8.14
CA LYS A 330 -7.51 -1.28 7.62
C LYS A 330 -6.08 -0.89 8.01
N GLY A 331 -5.90 0.16 8.81
CA GLY A 331 -4.57 0.63 9.23
C GLY A 331 -3.63 0.84 8.04
N ILE A 332 -2.42 0.29 8.08
CA ILE A 332 -1.41 0.42 7.00
C ILE A 332 -1.87 -0.08 5.63
N ASN A 333 -2.93 -0.88 5.52
CA ASN A 333 -3.46 -1.36 4.24
C ASN A 333 -4.44 -0.38 3.59
N ALA A 334 -4.89 0.65 4.32
CA ALA A 334 -5.61 1.79 3.75
C ALA A 334 -4.62 2.89 3.35
N TRP A 335 -4.87 3.54 2.21
CA TRP A 335 -3.98 4.57 1.66
C TRP A 335 -3.77 5.77 2.59
N ASN A 336 -4.77 6.11 3.41
CA ASN A 336 -4.74 7.16 4.43
C ASN A 336 -4.78 6.60 5.87
N GLY A 337 -4.42 5.32 6.07
CA GLY A 337 -4.65 4.65 7.35
C GLY A 337 -3.60 4.96 8.43
N MET A 338 -2.46 5.56 8.08
CA MET A 338 -1.46 5.98 9.07
C MET A 338 -1.49 7.48 9.34
N ARG A 339 -1.71 8.28 8.31
CA ARG A 339 -1.53 9.73 8.34
C ARG A 339 -2.41 10.42 7.29
N TYR A 340 -2.81 11.65 7.59
CA TYR A 340 -3.51 12.59 6.71
C TYR A 340 -3.46 13.95 7.42
N HIS A 341 -3.09 15.02 6.72
CA HIS A 341 -2.89 16.33 7.35
C HIS A 341 -3.53 17.49 6.61
N GLN A 342 -4.03 17.27 5.41
CA GLN A 342 -4.73 18.30 4.66
C GLN A 342 -6.18 17.89 4.36
N LEU A 343 -7.09 18.84 4.49
CA LEU A 343 -8.48 18.73 4.07
C LEU A 343 -8.95 20.05 3.44
N ASP A 344 -9.37 20.01 2.18
CA ASP A 344 -10.02 21.14 1.52
C ASP A 344 -11.46 20.78 1.15
N VAL A 345 -12.42 21.64 1.49
CA VAL A 345 -13.86 21.34 1.49
C VAL A 345 -14.63 22.42 0.75
N HIS A 346 -15.45 22.01 -0.22
CA HIS A 346 -16.23 22.90 -1.08
C HIS A 346 -17.69 22.48 -1.16
N GLN A 347 -18.58 23.47 -1.22
CA GLN A 347 -19.99 23.24 -1.54
C GLN A 347 -20.18 23.24 -3.05
N LEU A 348 -20.83 22.21 -3.57
CA LEU A 348 -21.18 22.08 -4.98
C LEU A 348 -22.42 22.92 -5.32
N PRO A 349 -22.62 23.31 -6.59
CA PRO A 349 -23.84 23.98 -7.04
C PRO A 349 -25.13 23.20 -6.73
N SER A 350 -25.04 21.88 -6.59
CA SER A 350 -26.15 21.00 -6.19
C SER A 350 -26.56 21.11 -4.71
N GLY A 351 -25.79 21.85 -3.90
CA GLY A 351 -25.95 21.95 -2.45
C GLY A 351 -25.21 20.87 -1.66
N LYS A 352 -24.79 19.79 -2.33
CA LYS A 352 -23.91 18.75 -1.76
C LYS A 352 -22.50 19.29 -1.51
N TRP A 353 -21.70 18.53 -0.77
CA TRP A 353 -20.33 18.87 -0.42
C TRP A 353 -19.35 17.90 -1.06
N VAL A 354 -18.19 18.42 -1.45
CA VAL A 354 -17.03 17.66 -1.91
C VAL A 354 -15.83 18.07 -1.07
N ALA A 355 -14.92 17.13 -0.82
CA ALA A 355 -13.67 17.43 -0.16
C ALA A 355 -12.52 16.61 -0.76
N VAL A 356 -11.32 17.18 -0.72
CA VAL A 356 -10.08 16.48 -1.06
C VAL A 356 -9.19 16.44 0.17
N MET A 357 -8.51 15.30 0.37
CA MET A 357 -7.66 15.07 1.52
C MET A 357 -6.45 14.27 1.09
N ASP A 358 -5.28 14.60 1.63
CA ASP A 358 -4.11 13.76 1.48
C ASP A 358 -4.11 12.61 2.49
N GLY A 359 -3.28 11.62 2.22
CA GLY A 359 -3.21 10.45 3.06
C GLY A 359 -1.98 9.63 2.77
N ASP A 360 -1.46 9.03 3.83
CA ASP A 360 -0.32 8.15 3.78
C ASP A 360 -0.53 6.91 4.66
N ARG A 361 -0.03 5.80 4.13
CA ARG A 361 -0.01 4.48 4.76
C ARG A 361 1.33 4.18 5.43
N VAL A 362 2.33 5.02 5.23
CA VAL A 362 3.69 4.88 5.76
C VAL A 362 3.90 5.87 6.93
N PRO A 363 4.50 5.46 8.05
CA PRO A 363 4.95 6.41 9.08
C PRO A 363 6.14 7.26 8.60
N SER A 364 6.24 8.50 9.08
CA SER A 364 7.45 9.32 8.87
C SER A 364 8.71 8.59 9.38
N GLY A 365 9.74 8.54 8.56
CA GLY A 365 11.03 7.92 8.87
C GLY A 365 11.04 6.38 8.83
N GLU A 366 9.96 5.73 8.37
CA GLU A 366 9.84 4.27 8.36
C GLU A 366 11.02 3.60 7.65
N VAL A 367 11.33 4.01 6.42
CA VAL A 367 12.39 3.40 5.60
C VAL A 367 13.74 3.40 6.34
N THR A 368 14.07 4.51 7.00
CA THR A 368 15.31 4.66 7.78
C THR A 368 15.31 3.74 8.99
N LEU A 369 14.22 3.72 9.75
CA LEU A 369 14.09 2.88 10.94
C LEU A 369 14.11 1.38 10.59
N ARG A 370 13.46 1.01 9.48
CA ARG A 370 13.39 -0.36 8.97
C ARG A 370 14.78 -0.84 8.58
N LYS A 371 15.50 -0.08 7.75
CA LYS A 371 16.89 -0.41 7.37
C LYS A 371 17.81 -0.50 8.57
N LEU A 372 17.67 0.40 9.56
CA LEU A 372 18.45 0.36 10.80
C LEU A 372 18.21 -0.95 11.57
N LYS A 373 16.94 -1.36 11.76
CA LYS A 373 16.60 -2.65 12.40
C LYS A 373 17.18 -3.83 11.61
N GLY A 374 17.11 -3.78 10.29
CA GLY A 374 17.68 -4.79 9.40
C GLY A 374 19.20 -4.95 9.60
N TYR A 375 19.93 -3.83 9.59
CA TYR A 375 21.38 -3.82 9.81
C TYR A 375 21.78 -4.27 11.22
N ILE A 376 21.02 -3.91 12.25
CA ILE A 376 21.24 -4.39 13.62
C ILE A 376 21.07 -5.92 13.68
N ALA A 377 20.05 -6.47 13.02
CA ALA A 377 19.83 -7.92 12.98
C ALA A 377 20.97 -8.66 12.25
N TYR A 378 21.42 -8.15 11.10
CA TYR A 378 22.59 -8.70 10.40
C TYR A 378 23.87 -8.61 11.23
N ALA A 379 24.11 -7.48 11.92
CA ALA A 379 25.25 -7.33 12.82
C ALA A 379 25.20 -8.37 13.95
N GLY A 380 24.02 -8.61 14.53
CA GLY A 380 23.81 -9.67 15.53
C GLY A 380 24.14 -11.06 14.98
N ALA A 381 23.70 -11.39 13.76
CA ALA A 381 24.03 -12.67 13.11
C ALA A 381 25.54 -12.83 12.90
N VAL A 382 26.24 -11.77 12.47
CA VAL A 382 27.71 -11.78 12.30
C VAL A 382 28.41 -12.02 13.63
N VAL A 383 27.97 -11.38 14.73
CA VAL A 383 28.53 -11.60 16.07
C VAL A 383 28.36 -13.06 16.50
N LEU A 384 27.20 -13.68 16.26
CA LEU A 384 26.96 -15.08 16.58
C LEU A 384 27.83 -16.04 15.77
N VAL A 385 28.05 -15.77 14.47
CA VAL A 385 28.98 -16.54 13.64
C VAL A 385 30.40 -16.45 14.18
N ILE A 386 30.86 -15.24 14.53
CA ILE A 386 32.21 -15.05 15.10
C ILE A 386 32.33 -15.79 16.44
N LEU A 387 31.34 -15.64 17.32
CA LEU A 387 31.31 -16.30 18.63
C LEU A 387 31.36 -17.82 18.49
N LEU A 388 30.53 -18.40 17.62
CA LEU A 388 30.52 -19.84 17.37
C LEU A 388 31.86 -20.31 16.80
N GLY A 389 32.45 -19.54 15.87
CA GLY A 389 33.78 -19.82 15.33
C GLY A 389 34.88 -19.83 16.39
N VAL A 390 34.81 -18.95 17.40
CA VAL A 390 35.73 -18.96 18.55
C VAL A 390 35.48 -20.16 19.46
N MET A 391 34.22 -20.45 19.79
CA MET A 391 33.85 -21.59 20.67
C MET A 391 34.25 -22.94 20.08
N LEU A 392 34.28 -23.07 18.76
CA LEU A 392 34.72 -24.25 18.01
C LEU A 392 36.22 -24.24 17.66
N SER A 393 36.98 -23.24 18.11
CA SER A 393 38.41 -23.03 17.75
C SER A 393 38.68 -22.88 16.25
N MET A 394 37.67 -22.53 15.46
CA MET A 394 37.77 -22.27 14.02
C MET A 394 38.29 -20.86 13.74
N ILE A 395 38.01 -19.90 14.62
CA ILE A 395 38.51 -18.52 14.58
C ILE A 395 39.42 -18.32 15.79
N LYS A 396 40.68 -17.98 15.53
CA LYS A 396 41.62 -17.56 16.57
C LYS A 396 41.56 -16.04 16.71
N CYS A 397 41.07 -15.54 17.84
CA CYS A 397 41.09 -14.11 18.20
C CYS A 397 42.48 -13.66 18.66
N VAL A 398 43.52 -13.97 17.88
CA VAL A 398 44.89 -13.53 18.12
C VAL A 398 45.26 -12.53 17.04
N LEU A 399 45.17 -11.25 17.36
CA LEU A 399 45.75 -10.18 16.54
C LEU A 399 47.22 -10.02 16.96
N PRO A 400 48.20 -10.45 16.14
CA PRO A 400 49.59 -10.20 16.46
C PRO A 400 49.86 -8.70 16.32
N LEU A 401 50.02 -8.00 17.45
CA LEU A 401 50.40 -6.58 17.49
C LEU A 401 51.64 -6.28 16.61
N SER A 402 52.49 -7.28 16.36
CA SER A 402 53.70 -7.17 15.55
C SER A 402 53.46 -6.91 14.06
N ARG A 403 52.25 -7.13 13.51
CA ARG A 403 51.93 -6.85 12.09
C ARG A 403 51.35 -5.45 11.83
N CYS A 404 50.97 -4.72 12.87
CA CYS A 404 50.44 -3.35 12.76
C CYS A 404 51.53 -2.27 12.93
N LEU A 405 52.77 -2.67 13.17
CA LEU A 405 53.92 -1.77 13.30
C LEU A 405 54.70 -1.75 11.98
N PRO A 406 54.71 -0.65 11.20
CA PRO A 406 55.68 -0.50 10.13
C PRO A 406 57.05 -0.26 10.78
N ILE A 407 57.81 -1.32 11.00
CA ILE A 407 59.22 -1.19 11.36
C ILE A 407 60.00 -0.96 10.06
N ALA A 408 60.35 0.31 9.84
CA ALA A 408 61.61 0.82 9.27
C ALA A 408 61.41 1.90 8.19
N GLY A 409 61.85 3.13 8.48
CA GLY A 409 62.01 4.20 7.51
C GLY A 409 62.22 5.58 8.14
N LYS A 410 63.49 5.96 8.36
CA LYS A 410 64.11 7.26 8.69
C LYS A 410 63.27 8.43 9.27
N ARG A 411 63.82 8.97 10.37
CA ARG A 411 63.49 10.21 11.10
C ARG A 411 63.15 11.42 10.20
N SER A 412 61.92 11.92 10.32
CA SER A 412 61.58 13.35 10.46
C SER A 412 60.05 13.52 10.46
N ASP A 413 59.45 13.69 11.65
CA ASP A 413 58.26 14.53 11.92
C ASP A 413 57.69 14.21 13.31
N VAL A 414 57.98 15.05 14.28
CA VAL A 414 57.74 14.80 15.72
C VAL A 414 56.29 15.11 16.14
N PHE A 415 55.52 15.88 15.36
CA PHE A 415 54.18 16.31 15.77
C PHE A 415 53.00 15.47 15.23
N GLN A 416 53.20 14.58 14.25
CA GLN A 416 52.17 13.61 13.82
C GLN A 416 52.24 12.26 14.55
N ALA A 417 53.32 12.02 15.31
CA ALA A 417 53.57 10.74 15.99
C ALA A 417 52.71 10.57 17.27
N GLU A 418 52.49 11.63 18.05
CA GLU A 418 51.77 11.57 19.34
C GLU A 418 50.27 11.24 19.20
N ARG A 419 49.57 11.91 18.27
CA ARG A 419 48.13 11.69 18.05
C ARG A 419 47.84 10.30 17.50
N ARG A 420 48.77 9.77 16.69
CA ARG A 420 48.78 8.38 16.24
C ARG A 420 49.04 7.42 17.41
N LEU A 421 50.08 7.66 18.23
CA LEU A 421 50.41 6.84 19.39
C LEU A 421 49.25 6.70 20.38
N PHE A 422 48.50 7.77 20.65
CA PHE A 422 47.36 7.75 21.58
C PHE A 422 46.19 6.89 21.07
N LEU A 423 45.85 7.02 19.77
CA LEU A 423 44.89 6.14 19.11
C LEU A 423 45.37 4.68 19.11
N TYR A 424 46.67 4.45 18.89
CA TYR A 424 47.27 3.10 18.92
C TYR A 424 47.29 2.48 20.31
N TYR A 425 47.50 3.25 21.39
CA TYR A 425 47.46 2.74 22.77
C TYR A 425 46.05 2.36 23.19
N LYS A 426 45.05 3.18 22.82
CA LYS A 426 43.62 2.87 23.04
C LYS A 426 43.18 1.64 22.24
N LEU A 427 43.60 1.54 20.97
CA LEU A 427 43.36 0.36 20.13
C LEU A 427 44.08 -0.88 20.69
N GLY A 428 45.34 -0.76 21.13
CA GLY A 428 46.11 -1.85 21.73
C GLY A 428 45.51 -2.39 23.03
N SER A 429 44.97 -1.52 23.89
CA SER A 429 44.22 -1.90 25.09
C SER A 429 42.92 -2.64 24.74
N VAL A 430 42.18 -2.17 23.73
CA VAL A 430 40.97 -2.85 23.23
C VAL A 430 41.32 -4.22 22.63
N PHE A 431 42.39 -4.32 21.84
CA PHE A 431 42.81 -5.59 21.23
C PHE A 431 43.30 -6.61 22.26
N THR A 432 44.01 -6.17 23.31
CA THR A 432 44.43 -7.06 24.40
C THR A 432 43.26 -7.51 25.28
N HIS A 433 42.24 -6.66 25.47
CA HIS A 433 40.98 -7.07 26.10
C HIS A 433 40.20 -8.06 25.24
N LEU A 434 40.09 -7.83 23.93
CA LEU A 434 39.43 -8.74 22.99
C LEU A 434 40.15 -10.09 22.90
N SER A 435 41.49 -10.11 22.92
CA SER A 435 42.25 -11.37 22.92
C SER A 435 42.09 -12.14 24.23
N LYS A 436 42.03 -11.45 25.39
CA LYS A 436 41.73 -12.07 26.69
C LYS A 436 40.32 -12.67 26.72
N ILE A 437 39.32 -11.94 26.22
CA ILE A 437 37.93 -12.42 26.13
C ILE A 437 37.85 -13.61 25.17
N GLY A 438 38.50 -13.55 24.00
CA GLY A 438 38.53 -14.65 23.04
C GLY A 438 39.09 -15.94 23.63
N SER A 439 40.19 -15.84 24.39
CA SER A 439 40.82 -16.99 25.06
C SER A 439 39.93 -17.63 26.14
N PHE A 440 38.96 -16.89 26.70
CA PHE A 440 38.01 -17.42 27.69
C PHE A 440 36.96 -18.36 27.06
N PHE A 441 36.58 -18.12 25.80
CA PHE A 441 35.54 -18.88 25.10
C PHE A 441 36.10 -19.94 24.13
N GLU A 442 37.38 -19.87 23.79
CA GLU A 442 38.03 -20.76 22.82
C GLU A 442 37.93 -22.23 23.23
N GLY A 443 37.41 -23.08 22.34
CA GLY A 443 37.37 -24.54 22.52
C GLY A 443 36.40 -25.07 23.58
N ARG A 444 35.52 -24.24 24.15
CA ARG A 444 34.56 -24.66 25.20
C ARG A 444 33.42 -25.55 24.70
N VAL A 445 33.16 -25.57 23.39
CA VAL A 445 32.10 -26.40 22.80
C VAL A 445 32.73 -27.58 22.10
N ASN A 446 32.50 -28.78 22.63
CA ASN A 446 32.82 -30.01 21.92
C ASN A 446 31.63 -30.40 21.03
N PRO A 447 31.70 -30.25 19.69
CA PRO A 447 30.59 -30.61 18.79
C PRO A 447 30.29 -32.12 18.76
N LYS A 448 31.13 -32.94 19.41
CA LYS A 448 30.87 -34.38 19.59
C LYS A 448 30.00 -34.67 20.82
N SER A 449 29.87 -33.74 21.78
CA SER A 449 29.00 -33.93 22.95
C SER A 449 27.56 -33.51 22.64
N TRP A 450 26.59 -34.11 23.32
CA TRP A 450 25.18 -33.77 23.15
C TRP A 450 24.90 -32.30 23.48
N ILE A 451 25.46 -31.81 24.60
CA ILE A 451 25.34 -30.41 25.03
C ILE A 451 25.98 -29.47 24.00
N GLY A 452 27.17 -29.81 23.49
CA GLY A 452 27.86 -28.97 22.50
C GLY A 452 27.13 -28.91 21.15
N ARG A 453 26.52 -30.03 20.71
CA ARG A 453 25.64 -30.05 19.54
C ARG A 453 24.41 -29.17 19.77
N PHE A 454 23.76 -29.30 20.92
CA PHE A 454 22.59 -28.50 21.26
C PHE A 454 22.91 -26.99 21.23
N VAL A 455 23.99 -26.57 21.89
CA VAL A 455 24.44 -25.16 21.89
C VAL A 455 24.76 -24.66 20.48
N THR A 456 25.48 -25.47 19.69
CA THR A 456 25.80 -25.13 18.29
C THR A 456 24.53 -24.94 17.46
N VAL A 457 23.58 -25.87 17.54
CA VAL A 457 22.30 -25.80 16.82
C VAL A 457 21.52 -24.57 17.23
N MET A 458 21.42 -24.27 18.52
CA MET A 458 20.71 -23.08 18.99
C MET A 458 21.34 -21.78 18.48
N ILE A 459 22.67 -21.65 18.51
CA ILE A 459 23.36 -20.46 17.98
C ILE A 459 23.11 -20.31 16.47
N VAL A 460 23.19 -21.41 15.71
CA VAL A 460 22.90 -21.40 14.27
C VAL A 460 21.45 -21.03 14.00
N LEU A 461 20.49 -21.58 14.75
CA LEU A 461 19.06 -21.24 14.61
C LEU A 461 18.81 -19.76 14.89
N VAL A 462 19.41 -19.19 15.94
CA VAL A 462 19.27 -17.75 16.22
C VAL A 462 19.91 -16.91 15.12
N ALA A 463 21.09 -17.31 14.58
CA ALA A 463 21.72 -16.62 13.46
C ALA A 463 20.86 -16.66 12.18
N VAL A 464 20.21 -17.79 11.91
CA VAL A 464 19.23 -17.95 10.82
C VAL A 464 18.04 -17.02 11.02
N VAL A 465 17.44 -17.01 12.21
CA VAL A 465 16.32 -16.13 12.55
C VAL A 465 16.70 -14.67 12.36
N LEU A 466 17.85 -14.23 12.91
CA LEU A 466 18.35 -12.87 12.73
C LEU A 466 18.62 -12.52 11.27
N THR A 467 19.09 -13.48 10.47
CA THR A 467 19.28 -13.30 9.03
C THR A 467 17.94 -13.11 8.31
N CYS A 468 16.92 -13.89 8.65
CA CYS A 468 15.57 -13.72 8.12
C CYS A 468 14.97 -12.36 8.54
N PHE A 469 15.13 -11.95 9.81
CA PHE A 469 14.71 -10.62 10.28
C PHE A 469 15.46 -9.49 9.56
N GLY A 470 16.78 -9.61 9.42
CA GLY A 470 17.62 -8.66 8.69
C GLY A 470 17.15 -8.49 7.25
N THR A 471 16.86 -9.61 6.60
CA THR A 471 16.36 -9.67 5.22
C THR A 471 14.96 -9.08 5.11
N SER A 472 14.07 -9.43 6.04
CA SER A 472 12.71 -8.90 6.11
C SER A 472 12.69 -7.37 6.21
N PHE A 473 13.44 -6.80 7.13
CA PHE A 473 13.48 -5.34 7.30
C PHE A 473 14.27 -4.60 6.22
N THR A 474 15.25 -5.23 5.58
CA THR A 474 16.06 -4.57 4.56
C THR A 474 15.35 -4.56 3.21
N TYR A 475 14.80 -5.71 2.80
CA TYR A 475 14.23 -5.92 1.47
C TYR A 475 12.71 -5.99 1.45
N GLY A 476 12.07 -6.27 2.59
CA GLY A 476 10.61 -6.25 2.69
C GLY A 476 10.06 -4.84 2.64
N GLY A 477 8.76 -4.71 2.34
CA GLY A 477 8.04 -3.45 2.43
C GLY A 477 7.72 -3.04 3.87
N ASN A 478 6.84 -2.05 4.02
CA ASN A 478 6.23 -1.68 5.31
C ASN A 478 5.23 -2.75 5.82
N GLY A 479 5.05 -3.85 5.09
CA GLY A 479 4.09 -4.92 5.39
C GLY A 479 2.66 -4.63 4.92
N ALA A 480 2.42 -3.47 4.29
CA ALA A 480 1.13 -3.16 3.72
C ALA A 480 0.91 -3.93 2.41
N ALA A 481 -0.30 -4.45 2.23
CA ALA A 481 -0.76 -4.86 0.90
C ALA A 481 -0.96 -3.60 0.07
N GLU A 482 -0.48 -3.60 -1.18
CA GLU A 482 -0.69 -2.49 -2.10
C GLU A 482 -1.66 -2.89 -3.20
N PRO A 483 -2.72 -2.11 -3.44
CA PRO A 483 -3.61 -2.38 -4.55
C PRO A 483 -2.93 -2.06 -5.88
N TYR A 484 -3.30 -2.78 -6.94
CA TYR A 484 -2.81 -2.49 -8.29
C TYR A 484 -3.69 -1.47 -9.00
N MET A 485 -3.03 -0.44 -9.54
CA MET A 485 -3.68 0.55 -10.39
C MET A 485 -3.88 -0.01 -11.82
N LEU A 486 -5.00 0.34 -12.45
CA LEU A 486 -5.23 0.08 -13.87
C LEU A 486 -5.69 1.37 -14.55
N LYS A 487 -4.95 1.81 -15.57
CA LYS A 487 -5.18 3.06 -16.30
C LYS A 487 -5.34 4.29 -15.38
N GLY A 488 -4.50 4.43 -14.35
CA GLY A 488 -4.58 5.58 -13.43
C GLY A 488 -5.56 5.42 -12.25
N HIS A 489 -6.28 4.29 -12.14
CA HIS A 489 -7.37 4.15 -11.17
C HIS A 489 -7.28 2.92 -10.26
N TYR A 490 -7.62 3.13 -8.99
CA TYR A 490 -7.95 2.07 -8.03
C TYR A 490 -9.44 1.72 -8.05
N SER A 491 -9.77 0.56 -7.51
CA SER A 491 -11.12 0.01 -7.50
C SER A 491 -11.25 -0.96 -6.32
N GLU A 492 -12.47 -1.32 -5.96
CA GLU A 492 -12.72 -2.33 -4.95
C GLU A 492 -13.54 -3.51 -5.49
N PHE A 493 -13.53 -4.63 -4.76
CA PHE A 493 -14.31 -5.83 -5.06
C PHE A 493 -14.94 -6.45 -3.80
N THR A 494 -15.97 -7.25 -3.98
CA THR A 494 -16.62 -8.02 -2.92
C THR A 494 -16.06 -9.43 -2.89
N ILE A 495 -15.76 -9.96 -1.70
CA ILE A 495 -15.48 -11.39 -1.55
C ILE A 495 -16.79 -12.10 -1.25
N LEU A 496 -17.06 -13.19 -1.97
CA LEU A 496 -18.16 -14.09 -1.67
C LEU A 496 -17.57 -15.45 -1.30
N THR A 497 -17.89 -15.90 -0.08
CA THR A 497 -17.48 -17.22 0.41
C THR A 497 -18.67 -18.00 0.90
N MET A 498 -18.72 -19.30 0.59
CA MET A 498 -19.78 -20.19 1.02
C MET A 498 -19.26 -21.15 2.09
N THR A 499 -19.97 -21.24 3.21
CA THR A 499 -19.55 -22.03 4.38
C THR A 499 -20.76 -22.55 5.17
N TYR A 500 -20.51 -23.25 6.26
CA TYR A 500 -21.51 -23.83 7.16
C TYR A 500 -20.94 -24.04 8.57
N ASP A 501 -21.81 -24.42 9.51
CA ASP A 501 -21.50 -24.52 10.95
C ASP A 501 -20.20 -25.27 11.30
N ALA A 502 -19.89 -26.38 10.64
CA ALA A 502 -18.69 -27.18 10.94
C ALA A 502 -17.36 -26.48 10.55
N ARG A 503 -17.40 -25.38 9.80
CA ARG A 503 -16.22 -24.66 9.29
C ARG A 503 -16.03 -23.27 9.90
N ILE A 504 -16.68 -23.00 11.03
CA ILE A 504 -16.61 -21.68 11.69
C ILE A 504 -15.18 -21.23 12.01
N TRP A 505 -14.28 -22.16 12.36
CA TRP A 505 -12.88 -21.83 12.63
C TRP A 505 -12.13 -21.36 11.37
N ASN A 506 -12.36 -22.03 10.24
CA ASN A 506 -11.84 -21.62 8.94
C ASN A 506 -12.36 -20.22 8.57
N LEU A 507 -13.67 -20.00 8.73
CA LEU A 507 -14.29 -18.70 8.47
C LEU A 507 -13.66 -17.57 9.30
N LYS A 508 -13.39 -17.79 10.60
CA LYS A 508 -12.75 -16.76 11.44
C LYS A 508 -11.36 -16.38 10.93
N MET A 509 -10.55 -17.34 10.52
CA MET A 509 -9.22 -17.07 9.93
C MET A 509 -9.33 -16.38 8.56
N PHE A 510 -10.27 -16.85 7.73
CA PHE A 510 -10.57 -16.29 6.42
C PHE A 510 -10.92 -14.81 6.52
N LEU A 511 -11.88 -14.46 7.39
CA LEU A 511 -12.33 -13.07 7.58
C LEU A 511 -11.21 -12.19 8.11
N LYS A 512 -10.48 -12.66 9.11
CA LYS A 512 -9.34 -11.91 9.68
C LYS A 512 -8.28 -11.56 8.65
N HIS A 513 -7.98 -12.49 7.74
CA HIS A 513 -6.99 -12.30 6.69
C HIS A 513 -7.51 -11.41 5.57
N TYR A 514 -8.60 -11.82 4.90
CA TYR A 514 -9.05 -11.17 3.67
C TYR A 514 -9.70 -9.81 3.90
N SER A 515 -10.28 -9.54 5.08
CA SER A 515 -10.80 -8.20 5.39
C SER A 515 -9.70 -7.15 5.44
N SER A 516 -8.44 -7.55 5.61
CA SER A 516 -7.30 -6.64 5.64
C SER A 516 -6.75 -6.28 4.25
N CYS A 517 -7.15 -7.00 3.19
CA CYS A 517 -6.67 -6.72 1.84
C CYS A 517 -7.24 -5.38 1.32
N SER A 518 -6.40 -4.60 0.65
CA SER A 518 -6.66 -3.18 0.37
C SER A 518 -7.93 -2.95 -0.46
N SER A 519 -8.14 -3.70 -1.53
CA SER A 519 -9.27 -3.51 -2.45
C SER A 519 -10.55 -4.25 -2.04
N VAL A 520 -10.58 -4.94 -0.89
CA VAL A 520 -11.79 -5.65 -0.43
C VAL A 520 -12.80 -4.66 0.16
N ARG A 521 -13.97 -4.49 -0.45
CA ARG A 521 -15.03 -3.59 0.05
C ARG A 521 -15.85 -4.21 1.17
N GLU A 522 -16.25 -5.46 0.97
CA GLU A 522 -17.11 -6.22 1.88
C GLU A 522 -16.87 -7.72 1.70
N ILE A 523 -17.30 -8.51 2.68
CA ILE A 523 -17.32 -9.98 2.60
C ILE A 523 -18.76 -10.47 2.79
N VAL A 524 -19.27 -11.21 1.80
CA VAL A 524 -20.56 -11.87 1.84
C VAL A 524 -20.36 -13.34 2.16
N VAL A 525 -20.87 -13.76 3.32
CA VAL A 525 -20.82 -15.15 3.78
C VAL A 525 -22.14 -15.83 3.42
N VAL A 526 -22.10 -16.72 2.44
CA VAL A 526 -23.24 -17.57 2.06
C VAL A 526 -23.30 -18.75 3.03
N TRP A 527 -24.26 -18.71 3.94
CA TRP A 527 -24.39 -19.68 5.03
C TRP A 527 -25.31 -20.84 4.61
N ASN A 528 -24.72 -21.98 4.30
CA ASN A 528 -25.39 -23.06 3.57
C ASN A 528 -26.11 -24.07 4.46
N LYS A 529 -25.66 -24.24 5.71
CA LYS A 529 -26.21 -25.23 6.64
C LYS A 529 -25.86 -24.89 8.11
N GLY A 530 -26.79 -25.22 9.00
CA GLY A 530 -26.62 -25.07 10.45
C GLY A 530 -26.96 -23.66 10.94
N PRO A 531 -26.88 -23.40 12.26
CA PRO A 531 -27.13 -22.07 12.82
C PRO A 531 -25.99 -21.10 12.45
N PRO A 532 -26.28 -19.91 11.90
CA PRO A 532 -25.25 -18.92 11.58
C PRO A 532 -24.65 -18.30 12.86
N PRO A 533 -23.37 -17.87 12.82
CA PRO A 533 -22.77 -17.13 13.92
C PRO A 533 -23.34 -15.71 14.01
N GLU A 534 -23.23 -15.12 15.20
CA GLU A 534 -23.46 -13.69 15.37
C GLU A 534 -22.31 -12.89 14.73
N ILE A 535 -22.64 -11.79 14.05
CA ILE A 535 -21.64 -10.96 13.36
C ILE A 535 -20.59 -10.40 14.35
N SER A 536 -20.98 -10.14 15.59
CA SER A 536 -20.08 -9.65 16.65
C SER A 536 -18.96 -10.64 17.02
N GLU A 537 -19.10 -11.92 16.70
CA GLU A 537 -18.07 -12.95 16.91
C GLU A 537 -17.04 -13.02 15.78
N LEU A 538 -17.25 -12.27 14.69
CA LEU A 538 -16.44 -12.29 13.49
C LEU A 538 -15.51 -11.06 13.47
N GLU A 539 -14.21 -11.31 13.60
CA GLU A 539 -13.19 -10.26 13.44
C GLU A 539 -13.06 -9.88 11.96
N SER A 540 -13.41 -8.64 11.61
CA SER A 540 -13.28 -8.12 10.25
C SER A 540 -12.98 -6.61 10.25
N GLN A 541 -12.12 -6.18 9.33
CA GLN A 541 -11.86 -4.78 9.01
C GLN A 541 -12.78 -4.22 7.91
N VAL A 542 -13.70 -5.02 7.40
CA VAL A 542 -14.71 -4.59 6.40
C VAL A 542 -16.09 -5.09 6.81
N PRO A 543 -17.18 -4.50 6.30
CA PRO A 543 -18.51 -5.02 6.52
C PRO A 543 -18.61 -6.51 6.14
N VAL A 544 -19.17 -7.31 7.06
CA VAL A 544 -19.48 -8.72 6.84
C VAL A 544 -20.99 -8.89 6.82
N ARG A 545 -21.51 -9.52 5.78
CA ARG A 545 -22.93 -9.81 5.65
C ARG A 545 -23.14 -11.32 5.52
N ILE A 546 -23.96 -11.88 6.41
CA ILE A 546 -24.33 -13.29 6.37
C ILE A 546 -25.63 -13.44 5.58
N ARG A 547 -25.59 -14.19 4.48
CA ARG A 547 -26.76 -14.57 3.68
C ARG A 547 -27.12 -16.02 3.98
N VAL A 548 -28.16 -16.22 4.79
CA VAL A 548 -28.62 -17.55 5.19
C VAL A 548 -29.46 -18.18 4.08
N GLU A 549 -29.08 -19.38 3.67
CA GLU A 549 -29.75 -20.10 2.59
C GLU A 549 -30.69 -21.17 3.12
N LYS A 550 -31.82 -21.38 2.44
CA LYS A 550 -32.89 -22.28 2.91
C LYS A 550 -32.53 -23.77 2.82
N LYS A 551 -31.63 -24.11 1.89
CA LYS A 551 -31.21 -25.49 1.62
C LYS A 551 -29.71 -25.53 1.41
N ASN A 552 -29.09 -26.62 1.83
CA ASN A 552 -27.69 -26.89 1.55
C ASN A 552 -27.51 -27.25 0.06
N SER A 553 -27.06 -26.29 -0.75
CA SER A 553 -26.85 -26.46 -2.19
C SER A 553 -25.60 -25.72 -2.64
N LEU A 554 -24.83 -26.31 -3.56
CA LEU A 554 -23.69 -25.61 -4.16
C LEU A 554 -24.12 -24.48 -5.11
N ASN A 555 -25.38 -24.49 -5.59
CA ASN A 555 -25.92 -23.43 -6.44
C ASN A 555 -25.99 -22.06 -5.73
N ASN A 556 -26.04 -22.06 -4.39
CA ASN A 556 -26.31 -20.86 -3.60
C ASN A 556 -25.22 -19.79 -3.70
N ARG A 557 -23.97 -20.17 -3.99
CA ARG A 557 -22.85 -19.23 -4.16
C ARG A 557 -23.07 -18.26 -5.34
N PHE A 558 -23.95 -18.60 -6.28
CA PHE A 558 -24.28 -17.76 -7.44
C PHE A 558 -25.67 -17.12 -7.38
N ASN A 559 -26.37 -17.18 -6.23
CA ASN A 559 -27.66 -16.49 -6.06
C ASN A 559 -27.51 -14.99 -6.33
N ILE A 560 -28.48 -14.42 -7.07
CA ILE A 560 -28.53 -12.98 -7.35
C ILE A 560 -28.66 -12.21 -6.04
N ASP A 561 -27.77 -11.24 -5.84
CA ASP A 561 -27.70 -10.43 -4.62
C ASP A 561 -27.66 -8.94 -4.99
N PRO A 562 -28.78 -8.21 -4.85
CA PRO A 562 -28.86 -6.79 -5.22
C PRO A 562 -28.11 -5.87 -4.24
N LEU A 563 -27.63 -6.41 -3.11
CA LEU A 563 -26.87 -5.65 -2.13
C LEU A 563 -25.38 -5.57 -2.47
N ILE A 564 -24.87 -6.45 -3.33
CA ILE A 564 -23.49 -6.35 -3.84
C ILE A 564 -23.40 -5.12 -4.74
N LYS A 565 -22.49 -4.20 -4.40
CA LYS A 565 -22.27 -2.93 -5.12
C LYS A 565 -21.01 -2.89 -5.97
N THR A 566 -20.14 -3.88 -5.82
CA THR A 566 -18.93 -3.99 -6.64
C THR A 566 -19.21 -4.83 -7.87
N ARG A 567 -18.70 -4.44 -9.03
CA ARG A 567 -18.86 -5.24 -10.26
C ARG A 567 -18.11 -6.58 -10.18
N ALA A 568 -16.94 -6.55 -9.55
CA ALA A 568 -16.10 -7.71 -9.35
C ALA A 568 -16.48 -8.44 -8.07
N VAL A 569 -16.74 -9.74 -8.18
CA VAL A 569 -16.80 -10.64 -7.04
C VAL A 569 -15.65 -11.63 -7.12
N LEU A 570 -14.88 -11.75 -6.05
CA LEU A 570 -13.99 -12.87 -5.83
C LEU A 570 -14.78 -13.98 -5.14
N GLU A 571 -15.11 -15.03 -5.90
CA GLU A 571 -15.65 -16.27 -5.33
C GLU A 571 -14.47 -17.07 -4.76
N LEU A 572 -14.57 -17.42 -3.48
CA LEU A 572 -13.46 -18.01 -2.75
C LEU A 572 -13.94 -19.01 -1.71
N ASP A 573 -13.52 -20.27 -1.88
CA ASP A 573 -13.81 -21.34 -0.93
C ASP A 573 -13.18 -21.00 0.44
N ASP A 574 -13.90 -21.35 1.51
CA ASP A 574 -13.56 -20.99 2.89
C ASP A 574 -12.31 -21.70 3.44
N ASP A 575 -11.74 -22.63 2.67
CA ASP A 575 -10.53 -23.36 2.97
C ASP A 575 -9.31 -22.93 2.14
N ILE A 576 -9.46 -21.94 1.25
CA ILE A 576 -8.36 -21.41 0.44
C ILE A 576 -7.79 -20.12 1.05
N MET A 577 -6.49 -20.16 1.35
CA MET A 577 -5.72 -19.01 1.82
C MET A 577 -4.69 -18.61 0.76
N MET A 578 -4.73 -17.36 0.31
CA MET A 578 -3.77 -16.74 -0.61
C MET A 578 -3.30 -15.41 -0.03
N THR A 579 -2.11 -14.93 -0.40
CA THR A 579 -1.66 -13.61 0.09
C THR A 579 -2.54 -12.48 -0.48
N CYS A 580 -2.61 -11.33 0.20
CA CYS A 580 -3.33 -10.18 -0.38
C CYS A 580 -2.72 -9.76 -1.72
N ASP A 581 -1.39 -9.84 -1.91
CA ASP A 581 -0.77 -9.54 -3.21
C ASP A 581 -1.27 -10.49 -4.32
N ASP A 582 -1.40 -11.79 -4.06
CA ASP A 582 -1.98 -12.74 -5.02
C ASP A 582 -3.41 -12.37 -5.41
N VAL A 583 -4.22 -11.98 -4.43
CA VAL A 583 -5.60 -11.53 -4.63
C VAL A 583 -5.64 -10.25 -5.47
N GLU A 584 -4.82 -9.25 -5.14
CA GLU A 584 -4.75 -7.98 -5.85
C GLU A 584 -4.24 -8.16 -7.30
N ARG A 585 -3.32 -9.11 -7.53
CA ARG A 585 -2.89 -9.50 -8.88
C ARG A 585 -4.02 -10.11 -9.69
N GLY A 586 -4.75 -11.06 -9.11
CA GLY A 586 -5.94 -11.63 -9.74
C GLY A 586 -6.97 -10.57 -10.10
N PHE A 587 -7.20 -9.61 -9.19
CA PHE A 587 -8.12 -8.50 -9.39
C PHE A 587 -7.68 -7.60 -10.54
N LYS A 588 -6.40 -7.21 -10.60
CA LYS A 588 -5.83 -6.43 -11.72
C LYS A 588 -6.09 -7.11 -13.06
N VAL A 589 -5.78 -8.42 -13.15
CA VAL A 589 -5.96 -9.20 -14.38
C VAL A 589 -7.44 -9.28 -14.78
N TRP A 590 -8.34 -9.45 -13.80
CA TRP A 590 -9.77 -9.41 -14.08
C TRP A 590 -10.21 -8.07 -14.62
N ARG A 591 -9.74 -6.95 -14.04
CA ARG A 591 -10.10 -5.60 -14.52
C ARG A 591 -9.61 -5.32 -15.96
N GLU A 592 -8.54 -5.99 -16.42
CA GLU A 592 -8.08 -5.93 -17.81
C GLU A 592 -9.07 -6.61 -18.79
N SER A 593 -9.87 -7.56 -18.33
CA SER A 593 -10.85 -8.32 -19.13
C SER A 593 -12.03 -8.81 -18.28
N PRO A 594 -12.94 -7.91 -17.83
CA PRO A 594 -14.03 -8.23 -16.90
C PRO A 594 -15.02 -9.28 -17.42
N GLU A 595 -15.05 -9.50 -18.73
CA GLU A 595 -15.90 -10.49 -19.39
C GLU A 595 -15.45 -11.95 -19.16
N ARG A 596 -14.29 -12.17 -18.53
CA ARG A 596 -13.70 -13.49 -18.30
C ARG A 596 -13.84 -13.95 -16.85
N ILE A 597 -13.76 -15.26 -16.66
CA ILE A 597 -13.46 -15.85 -15.35
C ILE A 597 -11.93 -15.81 -15.18
N VAL A 598 -11.44 -15.05 -14.20
CA VAL A 598 -10.01 -14.95 -13.91
C VAL A 598 -9.74 -15.63 -12.58
N GLY A 599 -8.90 -16.65 -12.53
CA GLY A 599 -8.68 -17.37 -11.28
C GLY A 599 -7.41 -18.20 -11.21
N PHE A 600 -7.28 -18.89 -10.07
CA PHE A 600 -5.99 -19.45 -9.63
C PHE A 600 -5.87 -20.97 -9.81
N TYR A 601 -6.96 -21.65 -10.20
CA TYR A 601 -7.00 -23.11 -10.36
C TYR A 601 -7.42 -23.52 -11.78
N PRO A 602 -6.46 -23.67 -12.71
CA PRO A 602 -6.74 -24.04 -14.09
C PRO A 602 -6.99 -25.55 -14.21
N ARG A 603 -7.95 -25.91 -15.06
CA ARG A 603 -8.32 -27.30 -15.39
C ARG A 603 -8.49 -27.46 -16.89
N LEU A 604 -8.45 -28.71 -17.33
CA LEU A 604 -8.58 -29.05 -18.74
C LEU A 604 -9.70 -30.08 -18.95
N ALA A 605 -10.71 -29.70 -19.73
CA ALA A 605 -11.66 -30.61 -20.34
C ALA A 605 -11.09 -31.10 -21.68
N TRP A 606 -10.72 -32.38 -21.76
CA TRP A 606 -10.05 -32.95 -22.93
C TRP A 606 -10.39 -34.43 -23.16
N GLY A 607 -10.34 -34.86 -24.42
CA GLY A 607 -10.64 -36.22 -24.87
C GLY A 607 -11.87 -36.30 -25.77
N ASN A 608 -12.18 -37.51 -26.25
CA ASN A 608 -13.44 -37.81 -26.94
C ASN A 608 -14.01 -39.13 -26.39
N PRO A 609 -15.07 -39.10 -25.54
CA PRO A 609 -15.76 -37.91 -25.03
C PRO A 609 -14.89 -37.07 -24.10
N LEU A 610 -15.24 -35.80 -23.90
CA LEU A 610 -14.51 -34.89 -23.00
C LEU A 610 -14.55 -35.39 -21.55
N ARG A 611 -13.41 -35.31 -20.86
CA ARG A 611 -13.26 -35.68 -19.45
C ARG A 611 -12.56 -34.57 -18.66
N TYR A 612 -12.78 -34.56 -17.36
CA TYR A 612 -12.16 -33.61 -16.44
C TYR A 612 -10.72 -34.02 -16.13
N HIS A 613 -9.79 -33.07 -16.23
CA HIS A 613 -8.38 -33.27 -15.89
C HIS A 613 -7.85 -32.15 -14.99
N ASP A 614 -6.92 -32.53 -14.11
CA ASP A 614 -6.28 -31.62 -13.16
C ASP A 614 -5.24 -30.70 -13.82
N GLU A 615 -4.65 -29.82 -13.02
CA GLU A 615 -3.63 -28.87 -13.49
C GLU A 615 -2.37 -29.58 -14.00
N LYS A 616 -1.92 -30.65 -13.34
CA LYS A 616 -0.72 -31.39 -13.75
C LYS A 616 -0.90 -31.94 -15.17
N TYR A 617 -2.06 -32.52 -15.44
CA TYR A 617 -2.41 -32.97 -16.77
C TYR A 617 -2.55 -31.80 -17.75
N ALA A 618 -3.22 -30.71 -17.37
CA ALA A 618 -3.36 -29.51 -18.19
C ALA A 618 -2.00 -28.95 -18.64
N ARG A 619 -1.04 -28.86 -17.72
CA ARG A 619 0.35 -28.46 -18.01
C ARG A 619 1.03 -29.44 -18.97
N SER A 620 0.86 -30.76 -18.76
CA SER A 620 1.41 -31.77 -19.69
C SER A 620 0.85 -31.67 -21.12
N LYS A 621 -0.35 -31.11 -21.27
CA LYS A 621 -1.00 -30.86 -22.57
C LYS A 621 -0.82 -29.42 -23.07
N GLY A 622 -0.04 -28.59 -22.38
CA GLY A 622 0.26 -27.22 -22.78
C GLY A 622 -0.96 -26.29 -22.80
N GLY A 623 -1.99 -26.53 -21.98
CA GLY A 623 -3.09 -25.57 -21.85
C GLY A 623 -4.27 -26.00 -20.98
N TYR A 624 -5.16 -25.04 -20.75
CA TYR A 624 -6.36 -25.13 -19.90
C TYR A 624 -7.56 -24.52 -20.62
N ASN A 625 -8.78 -24.88 -20.24
CA ASN A 625 -10.03 -24.28 -20.76
C ASN A 625 -11.11 -24.11 -19.69
N MET A 626 -10.76 -24.36 -18.43
CA MET A 626 -11.60 -24.13 -17.26
C MET A 626 -10.80 -23.47 -16.15
N ILE A 627 -11.48 -22.65 -15.36
CA ILE A 627 -10.98 -22.10 -14.10
C ILE A 627 -12.00 -22.45 -13.02
N LEU A 628 -11.56 -23.07 -11.92
CA LEU A 628 -12.47 -23.36 -10.80
C LEU A 628 -12.85 -22.06 -10.10
N THR A 629 -14.14 -21.87 -9.84
CA THR A 629 -14.64 -20.61 -9.29
C THR A 629 -14.26 -20.41 -7.82
N GLY A 630 -13.99 -21.50 -7.09
CA GLY A 630 -13.60 -21.48 -5.68
C GLY A 630 -12.31 -20.71 -5.36
N ALA A 631 -11.63 -20.15 -6.38
CA ALA A 631 -10.75 -19.00 -6.23
C ALA A 631 -10.70 -18.26 -7.59
N ALA A 632 -11.73 -17.46 -7.87
CA ALA A 632 -11.81 -16.70 -9.12
C ALA A 632 -12.60 -15.39 -9.02
N PHE A 633 -12.12 -14.37 -9.72
CA PHE A 633 -12.82 -13.14 -10.01
C PHE A 633 -13.79 -13.31 -11.18
N ILE A 634 -15.01 -12.79 -10.99
CA ILE A 634 -16.10 -12.79 -11.95
C ILE A 634 -16.88 -11.47 -11.89
N ASP A 635 -17.45 -11.06 -13.03
CA ASP A 635 -18.49 -10.03 -13.08
C ASP A 635 -19.77 -10.61 -12.50
N HIS A 636 -20.20 -10.18 -11.31
CA HIS A 636 -21.33 -10.84 -10.63
C HIS A 636 -22.66 -10.64 -11.36
N GLU A 637 -22.88 -9.47 -11.97
CA GLU A 637 -24.11 -9.19 -12.72
C GLU A 637 -24.22 -10.13 -13.91
N MET A 638 -23.12 -10.30 -14.66
CA MET A 638 -23.06 -11.20 -15.80
C MET A 638 -23.08 -12.67 -15.38
N ALA A 639 -22.27 -13.07 -14.39
CA ALA A 639 -22.12 -14.45 -13.97
C ALA A 639 -23.41 -15.01 -13.36
N PHE A 640 -24.00 -14.27 -12.42
CA PHE A 640 -25.15 -14.76 -11.65
C PHE A 640 -26.40 -14.76 -12.52
N SER A 641 -26.58 -13.76 -13.39
CA SER A 641 -27.69 -13.74 -14.35
C SER A 641 -27.62 -14.91 -15.34
N ARG A 642 -26.43 -15.23 -15.87
CA ARG A 642 -26.22 -16.42 -16.72
C ARG A 642 -26.51 -17.70 -15.96
N TYR A 643 -25.98 -17.82 -14.74
CA TYR A 643 -26.15 -19.02 -13.91
C TYR A 643 -27.61 -19.28 -13.57
N TRP A 644 -28.41 -18.24 -13.29
CA TRP A 644 -29.83 -18.34 -12.95
C TRP A 644 -30.79 -18.25 -14.15
N SER A 645 -30.27 -18.09 -15.36
CA SER A 645 -31.07 -18.11 -16.59
C SER A 645 -31.89 -19.39 -16.74
N SER A 646 -32.96 -19.32 -17.54
CA SER A 646 -33.77 -20.49 -17.92
C SER A 646 -32.93 -21.55 -18.64
N LYS A 647 -31.99 -21.13 -19.49
CA LYS A 647 -31.05 -22.00 -20.21
C LYS A 647 -30.21 -22.85 -19.26
N ALA A 648 -29.75 -22.30 -18.13
CA ALA A 648 -28.90 -23.00 -17.18
C ALA A 648 -29.64 -23.96 -16.23
N LYS A 649 -30.99 -23.95 -16.22
CA LYS A 649 -31.81 -24.74 -15.28
C LYS A 649 -31.47 -26.24 -15.29
N PRO A 650 -31.38 -26.94 -16.45
CA PRO A 650 -31.03 -28.36 -16.47
C PRO A 650 -29.63 -28.63 -15.90
N GLY A 651 -28.70 -27.68 -16.06
CA GLY A 651 -27.38 -27.75 -15.44
C GLY A 651 -27.45 -27.66 -13.92
N ARG A 652 -28.21 -26.70 -13.38
CA ARG A 652 -28.38 -26.52 -11.93
C ARG A 652 -29.03 -27.73 -11.26
N GLU A 653 -29.97 -28.39 -11.94
CA GLU A 653 -30.58 -29.64 -11.47
C GLU A 653 -29.56 -30.78 -11.37
N MET A 654 -28.62 -30.87 -12.32
CA MET A 654 -27.51 -31.82 -12.26
C MET A 654 -26.53 -31.49 -11.13
N VAL A 655 -26.20 -30.21 -10.93
CA VAL A 655 -25.37 -29.74 -9.81
C VAL A 655 -25.98 -30.12 -8.47
N GLU A 656 -27.30 -29.96 -8.34
CA GLU A 656 -28.03 -30.36 -7.14
C GLU A 656 -27.96 -31.88 -6.91
N LYS A 657 -28.19 -32.67 -7.97
CA LYS A 657 -28.20 -34.14 -7.90
C LYS A 657 -26.83 -34.72 -7.52
N LEU A 658 -25.76 -34.18 -8.08
CA LEU A 658 -24.39 -34.68 -7.87
C LEU A 658 -23.67 -33.99 -6.70
N PHE A 659 -24.22 -32.90 -6.18
CA PHE A 659 -23.58 -32.03 -5.20
C PHE A 659 -22.14 -31.67 -5.64
N ASN A 660 -22.00 -31.25 -6.91
CA ASN A 660 -20.72 -30.95 -7.58
C ASN A 660 -20.97 -30.10 -8.84
N CYS A 661 -19.89 -29.68 -9.52
CA CYS A 661 -19.90 -29.14 -10.88
C CYS A 661 -20.58 -27.76 -11.08
N GLU A 662 -20.85 -27.01 -10.02
CA GLU A 662 -21.33 -25.63 -10.11
C GLU A 662 -20.32 -24.74 -10.84
N ASP A 663 -19.03 -24.95 -10.56
CA ASP A 663 -17.89 -24.29 -11.20
C ASP A 663 -17.78 -24.66 -12.69
N VAL A 664 -17.87 -25.96 -13.00
CA VAL A 664 -17.87 -26.49 -14.37
C VAL A 664 -19.03 -25.91 -15.15
N LEU A 665 -20.24 -25.88 -14.58
CA LEU A 665 -21.42 -25.31 -15.23
C LEU A 665 -21.18 -23.85 -15.61
N LEU A 666 -20.65 -23.03 -14.69
CA LEU A 666 -20.38 -21.62 -14.98
C LEU A 666 -19.39 -21.45 -16.13
N ASN A 667 -18.33 -22.26 -16.19
CA ASN A 667 -17.37 -22.23 -17.31
C ASN A 667 -18.05 -22.49 -18.67
N PHE A 668 -18.97 -23.47 -18.76
CA PHE A 668 -19.74 -23.70 -19.99
C PHE A 668 -20.66 -22.53 -20.36
N LEU A 669 -21.21 -21.83 -19.37
CA LEU A 669 -22.08 -20.68 -19.61
C LEU A 669 -21.31 -19.43 -20.10
N TYR A 670 -19.99 -19.37 -19.92
CA TYR A 670 -19.15 -18.26 -20.41
C TYR A 670 -18.72 -18.42 -21.87
N VAL A 671 -18.61 -19.65 -22.37
CA VAL A 671 -18.14 -19.95 -23.74
C VAL A 671 -18.99 -19.30 -24.84
N ASN A 672 -20.28 -19.08 -24.59
CA ASN A 672 -21.20 -18.52 -25.58
C ASN A 672 -21.23 -16.97 -25.59
N SER A 673 -20.32 -16.31 -24.88
CA SER A 673 -20.20 -14.86 -24.88
C SER A 673 -19.31 -14.39 -26.04
N SER A 674 -19.58 -13.21 -26.59
CA SER A 674 -18.89 -12.61 -27.74
C SER A 674 -17.38 -12.40 -27.59
N ALA A 675 -16.79 -12.79 -26.45
CA ALA A 675 -15.36 -12.79 -26.22
C ALA A 675 -14.70 -14.00 -26.89
N SER A 676 -13.59 -13.78 -27.59
CA SER A 676 -12.81 -14.88 -28.21
C SER A 676 -12.28 -15.91 -27.19
N ARG A 677 -12.32 -15.61 -25.88
CA ARG A 677 -11.77 -16.44 -24.80
C ARG A 677 -12.55 -16.21 -23.48
N ALA A 678 -12.98 -17.30 -22.84
CA ALA A 678 -13.87 -17.28 -21.67
C ALA A 678 -13.17 -17.22 -20.29
N VAL A 679 -11.94 -17.72 -20.20
CA VAL A 679 -11.23 -17.93 -18.94
C VAL A 679 -9.79 -17.46 -19.02
N GLN A 680 -9.21 -17.09 -17.87
CA GLN A 680 -7.81 -16.69 -17.76
C GLN A 680 -7.19 -17.13 -16.43
N TYR A 681 -6.00 -17.69 -16.51
CA TYR A 681 -5.24 -18.17 -15.36
C TYR A 681 -4.28 -17.09 -14.83
N VAL A 682 -4.22 -16.99 -13.50
CA VAL A 682 -3.19 -16.27 -12.76
C VAL A 682 -2.58 -17.23 -11.74
N LYS A 683 -1.26 -17.38 -11.75
CA LYS A 683 -0.53 -18.24 -10.84
C LYS A 683 -0.30 -17.52 -9.51
N PRO A 684 -0.80 -18.06 -8.39
CA PRO A 684 -0.47 -17.53 -7.08
C PRO A 684 0.99 -17.86 -6.75
N ALA A 685 1.70 -16.92 -6.11
CA ALA A 685 3.01 -17.18 -5.51
C ALA A 685 2.85 -18.18 -4.35
N TRP A 686 1.77 -18.05 -3.59
CA TRP A 686 1.44 -18.91 -2.47
C TRP A 686 -0.07 -19.13 -2.38
N ALA A 687 -0.48 -20.39 -2.25
CA ALA A 687 -1.86 -20.76 -1.96
C ALA A 687 -1.85 -22.00 -1.05
N ILE A 688 -2.52 -21.90 0.10
CA ILE A 688 -2.74 -23.03 1.00
C ILE A 688 -4.20 -23.46 0.93
N ASP A 689 -4.37 -24.75 0.66
CA ASP A 689 -5.63 -25.46 0.77
C ASP A 689 -5.68 -26.11 2.16
N THR A 690 -6.41 -25.46 3.06
CA THR A 690 -6.57 -25.91 4.46
C THR A 690 -7.51 -27.10 4.58
N SER A 691 -8.25 -27.45 3.53
CA SER A 691 -9.13 -28.61 3.50
C SER A 691 -8.35 -29.89 3.79
N LYS A 692 -7.07 -29.93 3.39
CA LYS A 692 -6.13 -31.04 3.62
C LYS A 692 -5.76 -31.27 5.09
N PHE A 693 -6.00 -30.28 5.94
CA PHE A 693 -5.80 -30.38 7.40
C PHE A 693 -7.12 -30.66 8.13
N SER A 694 -8.25 -30.68 7.40
CA SER A 694 -9.59 -30.90 7.95
C SER A 694 -10.20 -32.21 7.43
N GLY A 695 -10.96 -32.92 8.26
CA GLY A 695 -11.64 -34.16 7.87
C GLY A 695 -12.93 -33.96 7.06
N VAL A 696 -13.18 -32.79 6.44
CA VAL A 696 -14.52 -32.41 5.95
C VAL A 696 -14.53 -31.89 4.50
N ALA A 697 -13.57 -32.30 3.67
CA ALA A 697 -13.47 -31.87 2.26
C ALA A 697 -14.37 -32.72 1.32
N ILE A 698 -15.03 -32.07 0.36
CA ILE A 698 -15.89 -32.74 -0.63
C ILE A 698 -15.06 -33.66 -1.56
N SER A 699 -13.80 -33.32 -1.81
CA SER A 699 -12.89 -34.05 -2.71
C SER A 699 -12.04 -35.14 -2.02
N GLN A 700 -12.42 -35.61 -0.83
CA GLN A 700 -11.69 -36.66 -0.10
C GLN A 700 -11.46 -37.92 -0.94
N ASN A 701 -12.47 -38.36 -1.70
CA ASN A 701 -12.33 -39.39 -2.72
C ASN A 701 -12.14 -38.72 -4.10
N THR A 702 -10.89 -38.41 -4.43
CA THR A 702 -10.53 -37.69 -5.66
C THR A 702 -11.01 -38.40 -6.92
N GLN A 703 -10.98 -39.74 -6.96
CA GLN A 703 -11.41 -40.49 -8.15
C GLN A 703 -12.92 -40.38 -8.36
N ALA A 704 -13.72 -40.56 -7.30
CA ALA A 704 -15.16 -40.39 -7.38
C ALA A 704 -15.54 -38.95 -7.76
N HIS A 705 -14.84 -37.97 -7.18
CA HIS A 705 -15.00 -36.55 -7.52
C HIS A 705 -14.73 -36.25 -9.00
N TYR A 706 -13.64 -36.80 -9.55
CA TYR A 706 -13.28 -36.59 -10.96
C TYR A 706 -14.22 -37.33 -11.92
N ASN A 707 -14.75 -38.48 -11.52
CA ASN A 707 -15.76 -39.20 -12.29
C ASN A 707 -17.05 -38.38 -12.38
N ALA A 708 -17.55 -37.84 -11.26
CA ALA A 708 -18.72 -36.97 -11.25
C ALA A 708 -18.52 -35.72 -12.12
N ARG A 709 -17.35 -35.07 -12.03
CA ARG A 709 -17.01 -33.92 -12.89
C ARG A 709 -16.93 -34.29 -14.38
N SER A 710 -16.44 -35.49 -14.71
CA SER A 710 -16.41 -35.98 -16.09
C SER A 710 -17.82 -36.28 -16.62
N GLU A 711 -18.74 -36.75 -15.78
CA GLU A 711 -20.16 -36.91 -16.11
C GLU A 711 -20.81 -35.55 -16.39
N CYS A 712 -20.56 -34.55 -15.55
CA CYS A 712 -21.01 -33.18 -15.76
C CYS A 712 -20.52 -32.60 -17.09
N ILE A 713 -19.22 -32.73 -17.40
CA ILE A 713 -18.66 -32.23 -18.66
C ILE A 713 -19.36 -32.86 -19.86
N GLN A 714 -19.60 -34.17 -19.85
CA GLN A 714 -20.29 -34.86 -20.95
C GLN A 714 -21.70 -34.29 -21.13
N ARG A 715 -22.47 -34.20 -20.03
CA ARG A 715 -23.84 -33.68 -20.08
C ARG A 715 -23.90 -32.22 -20.48
N PHE A 716 -23.00 -31.38 -19.97
CA PHE A 716 -22.95 -29.96 -20.32
C PHE A 716 -22.49 -29.73 -21.76
N THR A 717 -21.68 -30.64 -22.31
CA THR A 717 -21.32 -30.62 -23.74
C THR A 717 -22.55 -30.80 -24.63
N GLU A 718 -23.46 -31.71 -24.26
CA GLU A 718 -24.73 -31.91 -24.97
C GLU A 718 -25.65 -30.68 -24.86
N LEU A 719 -25.71 -30.04 -23.67
CA LEU A 719 -26.63 -28.93 -23.39
C LEU A 719 -26.16 -27.57 -23.94
N TYR A 720 -24.85 -27.31 -23.90
CA TYR A 720 -24.30 -25.97 -24.08
C TYR A 720 -23.21 -25.88 -25.16
N GLY A 721 -22.80 -27.01 -25.73
CA GLY A 721 -21.75 -27.07 -26.76
C GLY A 721 -20.36 -27.40 -26.20
N ASN A 722 -19.35 -27.39 -27.07
CA ASN A 722 -18.04 -27.96 -26.78
C ASN A 722 -17.06 -26.92 -26.18
N LEU A 723 -16.47 -27.24 -25.02
CA LEU A 723 -15.50 -26.40 -24.32
C LEU A 723 -14.06 -26.50 -24.87
N ALA A 724 -13.73 -27.55 -25.64
CA ALA A 724 -12.38 -27.82 -26.12
C ALA A 724 -11.82 -26.75 -27.06
N GLY A 725 -12.69 -26.04 -27.79
CA GLY A 725 -12.30 -24.97 -28.70
C GLY A 725 -11.71 -23.73 -28.01
N ASN A 726 -11.90 -23.59 -26.69
CA ASN A 726 -11.43 -22.45 -25.89
C ASN A 726 -10.16 -22.75 -25.10
N LYS A 727 -9.31 -23.65 -25.60
CA LYS A 727 -8.05 -23.99 -24.95
C LYS A 727 -7.07 -22.81 -25.01
N TRP A 728 -6.59 -22.42 -23.83
CA TRP A 728 -5.60 -21.37 -23.60
C TRP A 728 -4.25 -21.99 -23.25
N SER A 729 -3.15 -21.43 -23.76
CA SER A 729 -1.77 -21.87 -23.45
C SER A 729 -1.20 -21.21 -22.19
N PHE A 730 -0.50 -21.97 -21.35
CA PHE A 730 0.30 -21.37 -20.27
C PHE A 730 1.41 -20.46 -20.82
N SER A 731 1.96 -19.60 -19.96
CA SER A 731 3.08 -18.69 -20.31
C SER A 731 2.77 -17.76 -21.50
N SER A 732 1.53 -17.33 -21.57
CA SER A 732 0.99 -16.45 -22.61
C SER A 732 0.99 -14.98 -22.21
N ARG A 733 1.10 -14.67 -20.92
CA ARG A 733 1.10 -13.30 -20.41
C ARG A 733 2.50 -12.71 -20.45
N ILE A 734 2.58 -11.44 -20.84
CA ILE A 734 3.83 -10.68 -20.89
C ILE A 734 4.41 -10.45 -19.48
N ASP A 735 3.54 -10.37 -18.46
CA ASP A 735 3.95 -10.19 -17.05
C ASP A 735 4.46 -11.47 -16.37
N GLY A 736 4.38 -12.62 -17.04
CA GLY A 736 4.81 -13.91 -16.50
C GLY A 736 3.95 -14.43 -15.34
N TRP A 737 2.80 -13.83 -15.05
CA TRP A 737 1.93 -14.25 -13.96
C TRP A 737 1.14 -15.53 -14.26
N ASP A 738 1.36 -16.18 -15.40
CA ASP A 738 0.76 -17.47 -15.77
C ASP A 738 1.81 -18.59 -15.98
N ILE A 739 3.05 -18.41 -15.49
CA ILE A 739 4.18 -19.35 -15.61
C ILE A 739 4.25 -20.31 -14.43
#